data_AF-A0A6P2D5B0-F1
#
_entry.id   AF-A0A6P2D5B0-F1
#
_cell.length_a   1.000
_cell.length_b   1.000
_cell.length_c   1.000
_cell.angle_alpha   90.00
_cell.angle_beta   90.00
_cell.angle_gamma   90.00
#
_symmetry.space_group_name_H-M   'P 1'
#
loop_
_entity.id
_entity.type
_entity.pdbx_description
1 polymer ?
#
loop_
_entity_poly.entity_id
_entity_poly.type
_entity_poly.pdbx_seq_one_letter_code
_entity_poly.pdbx_strand_id
1 'polypeptide(L)'
;MSVTATPAFAEVMRQLTDGLRPDRVRDADLLADFVTDQNTGFADLVARHGPLVWGVCRRGLTDPNDAEDAFQATFLALARQARSLADRVSGHETLAGWLHLTARRITHNVRRARTRRCEHERRAAAERETQADLVVEPGALGSVLDEELARLPARFRETIVLCYFQGKTHADAARQLGCPVGSVSSRLARGCELLRDALARRGVTLSIGLVTVAVAVAGAGGHAGAALPPGLIQSTITAARAFAVGGPATTEPGRLALGVVQAKSGLRGKISGLVVVVALGMTLAAAMVSQKPVHADGPTVANPTTAPETQPRTDSSGDPLPEGAVARLGTLRFRTGQMGTAASVAFGPDGKQLISAHGADVLYVWEPASGRELRRLDAPQICSGVSTTPNGRRMIAVGHAEVWAWDLAANQPLVLWKTKIGRLIRANAEISPDGRWVAVGGETKGNVILLDAATGDEVRTLSVGGSGFAFSSDSKLIAVWAKAPSLNAGTKTDVTVWNVTDGKLRYTVPFANTTVTSVAFAPDGKAVATVAEDRRLQLWDADSGKAQSKLAEDADPHSSVGFLKDGTLVEASAGRIRFWNPTTGKQSKPAIKTTDTADVYRLSADGTQLAGAGLFGVSLHEVASGREIGTTAGMPDGLVHSVTFTPDSSAMVMAVYSESAGAALHLWDAKDGRLRRRTEVGPRQIVWGVDVAADGTVSAACVPLYQMPQPPTRIVTWDADLARVRATFSLPTGVRCGAASPDKRLIAISTGERVILCDRTTGKEVRTLPGKCEATSLVFSADGSCLGALDPTAKRVTVWSLVDKRDKPWVWSPAPVMGKAADIRAPLALSPDGRMFAVNATGMHGSVSVIETATGTELWHADAHLSGLPAQEFAFAPDGRTLAAAGTDGTVRVWEVASGGERYRFAGHRAGVFSVAYSPDSRRLASASYDSTALVWDVVTLPRATSTGKAPLGDPWLVLAGRDTTAATRAIAALADAPDTAIPLLRTKLTPPPAAKPEQVRQWLADLGADDFKARETASRELSLRGDLVLPDLRRALANAEVAEVRSRLERLINRLGAQSPDRRAVIRGIEALERMGTNPDSQRLLRELAEAPAESVLGREARAAYRRLTAPSPQ
;
A
#
# COMPACT_ATOMS: atom_id res chain seq x y z
N MET A 1 15.52 0.08 -35.55
CA MET A 1 15.91 0.43 -34.16
C MET A 1 14.65 0.49 -33.33
N SER A 2 14.49 -0.46 -32.40
CA SER A 2 13.28 -0.70 -31.62
C SER A 2 13.08 0.39 -30.56
N VAL A 3 11.90 1.00 -30.55
CA VAL A 3 11.51 2.07 -29.62
C VAL A 3 10.41 1.51 -28.72
N THR A 4 10.71 1.39 -27.43
CA THR A 4 9.82 0.84 -26.41
C THR A 4 8.68 1.81 -26.09
N ALA A 5 7.48 1.50 -26.57
CA ALA A 5 6.24 1.86 -25.87
C ALA A 5 6.07 0.94 -24.65
N THR A 6 5.28 1.34 -23.65
CA THR A 6 4.89 0.45 -22.56
C THR A 6 4.33 -0.86 -23.14
N PRO A 7 4.71 -2.04 -22.62
CA PRO A 7 4.26 -3.33 -23.15
C PRO A 7 2.74 -3.44 -23.23
N ALA A 8 2.01 -2.80 -22.32
CA ALA A 8 0.55 -2.77 -22.29
C ALA A 8 -0.06 -2.00 -23.47
N PHE A 9 0.47 -0.83 -23.82
CA PHE A 9 -0.05 -0.04 -24.94
C PHE A 9 0.38 -0.63 -26.29
N ALA A 10 1.61 -1.16 -26.37
CA ALA A 10 2.08 -1.88 -27.56
C ALA A 10 1.23 -3.14 -27.83
N GLU A 11 0.80 -3.83 -26.78
CA GLU A 11 -0.08 -4.99 -26.85
C GLU A 11 -1.52 -4.60 -27.24
N VAL A 12 -2.05 -3.49 -26.74
CA VAL A 12 -3.36 -2.96 -27.19
C VAL A 12 -3.32 -2.58 -28.68
N MET A 13 -2.24 -1.94 -29.14
CA MET A 13 -2.06 -1.61 -30.54
C MET A 13 -1.91 -2.87 -31.40
N ARG A 14 -1.23 -3.91 -30.91
CA ARG A 14 -1.10 -5.20 -31.60
C ARG A 14 -2.46 -5.93 -31.68
N GLN A 15 -3.22 -5.96 -30.59
CA GLN A 15 -4.55 -6.57 -30.52
C GLN A 15 -5.59 -5.88 -31.42
N LEU A 16 -5.49 -4.56 -31.59
CA LEU A 16 -6.32 -3.80 -32.54
C LEU A 16 -5.94 -4.05 -34.01
N THR A 17 -4.68 -4.43 -34.27
CA THR A 17 -4.18 -4.70 -35.62
C THR A 17 -4.47 -6.14 -36.08
N ASP A 18 -4.48 -7.10 -35.14
CA ASP A 18 -4.71 -8.53 -35.42
C ASP A 18 -6.21 -8.88 -35.66
N GLY A 19 -7.12 -7.92 -35.46
CA GLY A 19 -8.57 -8.15 -35.46
C GLY A 19 -9.32 -7.96 -36.79
N LEU A 20 -8.69 -7.55 -37.90
CA LEU A 20 -9.46 -7.13 -39.10
C LEU A 20 -8.85 -7.57 -40.44
N ARG A 21 -9.43 -8.63 -41.02
CA ARG A 21 -9.89 -8.59 -42.43
C ARG A 21 -11.32 -9.16 -42.46
N PRO A 22 -12.30 -8.31 -42.78
CA PRO A 22 -12.94 -8.48 -44.09
C PRO A 22 -13.25 -7.14 -44.79
N ASP A 23 -13.67 -7.27 -46.03
CA ASP A 23 -13.91 -6.28 -47.07
C ASP A 23 -14.48 -4.88 -46.68
N ARG A 24 -13.80 -3.84 -47.20
CA ARG A 24 -14.33 -2.57 -47.78
C ARG A 24 -15.42 -1.75 -47.06
N VAL A 25 -15.44 -1.64 -45.72
CA VAL A 25 -16.25 -0.59 -45.06
C VAL A 25 -15.52 0.76 -45.10
N ARG A 26 -16.15 1.82 -45.65
CA ARG A 26 -15.53 3.15 -45.80
C ARG A 26 -15.56 3.91 -44.47
N ASP A 27 -14.60 4.81 -44.27
CA ASP A 27 -14.52 5.65 -43.06
C ASP A 27 -15.78 6.51 -42.85
N ALA A 28 -16.47 6.89 -43.94
CA ALA A 28 -17.74 7.60 -43.87
C ALA A 28 -18.86 6.75 -43.26
N ASP A 29 -18.89 5.45 -43.57
CA ASP A 29 -19.89 4.52 -43.07
C ASP A 29 -19.64 4.24 -41.57
N LEU A 30 -18.37 4.07 -41.17
CA LEU A 30 -17.99 3.94 -39.74
C LEU A 30 -18.26 5.21 -38.91
N LEU A 31 -18.10 6.40 -39.51
CA LEU A 31 -18.45 7.68 -38.89
C LEU A 31 -19.96 7.82 -38.72
N ALA A 32 -20.75 7.40 -39.72
CA ALA A 32 -22.21 7.41 -39.64
C ALA A 32 -22.70 6.45 -38.55
N ASP A 33 -22.14 5.24 -38.51
CA ASP A 33 -22.43 4.25 -37.46
C ASP A 33 -22.09 4.77 -36.07
N PHE A 34 -20.94 5.45 -35.90
CA PHE A 34 -20.59 6.08 -34.62
C PHE A 34 -21.57 7.21 -34.22
N VAL A 35 -22.10 7.96 -35.19
CA VAL A 35 -23.10 9.01 -34.93
C VAL A 35 -24.43 8.41 -34.46
N THR A 36 -24.80 7.22 -34.95
CA THR A 36 -26.06 6.54 -34.62
C THR A 36 -25.97 5.60 -33.42
N ASP A 37 -24.85 4.91 -33.23
CA ASP A 37 -24.61 3.91 -32.18
C ASP A 37 -23.21 4.12 -31.58
N GLN A 38 -23.15 4.77 -30.42
CA GLN A 38 -21.94 5.47 -29.93
C GLN A 38 -20.71 4.58 -29.66
N ASN A 39 -20.81 3.26 -29.68
CA ASN A 39 -19.75 2.38 -29.15
C ASN A 39 -19.03 1.51 -30.19
N THR A 40 -19.70 1.01 -31.23
CA THR A 40 -19.09 0.04 -32.16
C THR A 40 -18.29 0.73 -33.26
N GLY A 41 -18.87 1.71 -33.96
CA GLY A 41 -18.17 2.46 -35.02
C GLY A 41 -16.94 3.24 -34.53
N PHE A 42 -16.95 3.70 -33.27
CA PHE A 42 -15.81 4.41 -32.68
C PHE A 42 -14.59 3.51 -32.48
N ALA A 43 -14.80 2.30 -31.97
CA ALA A 43 -13.73 1.35 -31.69
C ALA A 43 -13.00 0.98 -32.99
N ASP A 44 -13.73 0.77 -34.08
CA ASP A 44 -13.17 0.43 -35.39
C ASP A 44 -12.41 1.61 -36.01
N LEU A 45 -12.89 2.85 -35.82
CA LEU A 45 -12.17 4.06 -36.23
C LEU A 45 -10.85 4.24 -35.47
N VAL A 46 -10.85 3.97 -34.16
CA VAL A 46 -9.64 4.02 -33.32
C VAL A 46 -8.67 2.90 -33.69
N ALA A 47 -9.16 1.70 -33.95
CA ALA A 47 -8.34 0.57 -34.41
C ALA A 47 -7.64 0.89 -35.73
N ARG A 48 -8.39 1.41 -36.71
CA ARG A 48 -7.90 1.72 -38.05
C ARG A 48 -6.92 2.89 -38.11
N HIS A 49 -7.20 3.98 -37.39
CA HIS A 49 -6.41 5.22 -37.46
C HIS A 49 -5.49 5.45 -36.27
N GLY A 50 -5.58 4.63 -35.22
CA GLY A 50 -4.77 4.69 -34.01
C GLY A 50 -3.26 4.68 -34.29
N PRO A 51 -2.71 3.78 -35.13
CA PRO A 51 -1.29 3.76 -35.42
C PRO A 51 -0.77 5.08 -36.01
N LEU A 52 -1.58 5.74 -36.85
CA LEU A 52 -1.24 7.03 -37.48
C LEU A 52 -1.23 8.16 -36.46
N VAL A 53 -2.28 8.29 -35.65
CA VAL A 53 -2.39 9.34 -34.61
C VAL A 53 -1.30 9.16 -33.55
N TRP A 54 -1.05 7.92 -33.12
CA TRP A 54 0.00 7.59 -32.17
C TRP A 54 1.39 7.97 -32.70
N GLY A 55 1.67 7.61 -33.95
CA GLY A 55 2.92 7.95 -34.62
C GLY A 55 3.16 9.47 -34.71
N VAL A 56 2.11 10.29 -34.82
CA VAL A 56 2.23 11.76 -34.81
C VAL A 56 2.53 12.28 -33.40
N CYS A 57 1.79 11.81 -32.38
CA CYS A 57 1.95 12.26 -31.00
C CYS A 57 3.33 11.89 -30.43
N ARG A 58 3.77 10.64 -30.63
CA ARG A 58 5.08 10.14 -30.17
C ARG A 58 6.28 10.80 -30.85
N ARG A 59 6.14 11.24 -32.11
CA ARG A 59 7.22 11.98 -32.80
C ARG A 59 7.33 13.43 -32.32
N GLY A 60 6.24 14.03 -31.85
CA GLY A 60 6.24 15.43 -31.40
C GLY A 60 6.42 15.63 -29.90
N LEU A 61 6.21 14.59 -29.07
CA LEU A 61 6.33 14.62 -27.61
C LEU A 61 7.27 13.52 -27.13
N THR A 62 8.31 13.91 -26.39
CA THR A 62 9.33 12.99 -25.86
C THR A 62 8.83 12.17 -24.68
N ASP A 63 7.90 12.73 -23.91
CA ASP A 63 7.30 12.11 -22.72
C ASP A 63 6.17 11.15 -23.11
N PRO A 64 6.21 9.88 -22.66
CA PRO A 64 5.19 8.88 -23.00
C PRO A 64 3.79 9.26 -22.54
N ASN A 65 3.65 9.88 -21.36
CA ASN A 65 2.35 10.21 -20.78
C ASN A 65 1.69 11.38 -21.53
N ASP A 66 2.48 12.41 -21.87
CA ASP A 66 2.00 13.54 -22.69
C ASP A 66 1.57 13.08 -24.10
N ALA A 67 2.28 12.10 -24.66
CA ALA A 67 1.94 11.52 -25.96
C ALA A 67 0.65 10.72 -25.91
N GLU A 68 0.38 10.02 -24.81
CA GLU A 68 -0.87 9.31 -24.52
C GLU A 68 -2.04 10.27 -24.33
N ASP A 69 -1.85 11.33 -23.55
CA ASP A 69 -2.86 12.39 -23.39
C ASP A 69 -3.20 13.06 -24.73
N ALA A 70 -2.19 13.37 -25.54
CA ALA A 70 -2.39 13.95 -26.88
C ALA A 70 -3.12 12.98 -27.83
N PHE A 71 -2.83 11.69 -27.72
CA PHE A 71 -3.50 10.64 -28.48
C PHE A 71 -4.98 10.53 -28.11
N GLN A 72 -5.28 10.42 -26.82
CA GLN A 72 -6.66 10.36 -26.32
C GLN A 72 -7.43 11.65 -26.65
N ALA A 73 -6.81 12.81 -26.48
CA ALA A 73 -7.42 14.10 -26.80
C ALA A 73 -7.75 14.25 -28.30
N THR A 74 -6.98 13.61 -29.19
CA THR A 74 -7.25 13.62 -30.63
C THR A 74 -8.51 12.83 -30.96
N PHE A 75 -8.69 11.64 -30.36
CA PHE A 75 -9.90 10.84 -30.57
C PHE A 75 -11.12 11.39 -29.81
N LEU A 76 -10.93 12.11 -28.70
CA LEU A 76 -11.98 12.92 -28.06
C LEU A 76 -12.43 14.08 -28.95
N ALA A 77 -11.50 14.72 -29.68
CA ALA A 77 -11.85 15.75 -30.66
C ALA A 77 -12.63 15.17 -31.83
N LEU A 78 -12.26 13.97 -32.30
CA LEU A 78 -13.04 13.22 -33.28
C LEU A 78 -14.47 12.94 -32.75
N ALA A 79 -14.58 12.42 -31.52
CA ALA A 79 -15.88 12.11 -30.91
C ALA A 79 -16.81 13.33 -30.84
N ARG A 80 -16.26 14.51 -30.51
CA ARG A 80 -17.01 15.77 -30.44
C ARG A 80 -17.41 16.34 -31.80
N GLN A 81 -16.66 16.04 -32.86
CA GLN A 81 -16.88 16.62 -34.20
C GLN A 81 -17.41 15.61 -35.22
N ALA A 82 -17.64 14.36 -34.82
CA ALA A 82 -18.02 13.27 -35.71
C ALA A 82 -19.25 13.58 -36.56
N ARG A 83 -20.28 14.20 -35.99
CA ARG A 83 -21.48 14.62 -36.73
C ARG A 83 -21.16 15.59 -37.88
N SER A 84 -20.28 16.56 -37.62
CA SER A 84 -19.87 17.56 -38.63
C SER A 84 -18.82 17.05 -39.64
N LEU A 85 -18.12 15.97 -39.28
CA LEU A 85 -17.11 15.32 -40.11
C LEU A 85 -17.74 14.28 -41.04
N ALA A 86 -18.80 13.60 -40.61
CA ALA A 86 -19.58 12.68 -41.45
C ALA A 86 -20.09 13.37 -42.72
N ASP A 87 -20.52 14.65 -42.61
CA ASP A 87 -20.98 15.46 -43.75
C ASP A 87 -19.86 15.94 -44.68
N ARG A 88 -18.60 16.01 -44.22
CA ARG A 88 -17.44 16.53 -45.00
C ARG A 88 -16.59 15.44 -45.63
N VAL A 89 -16.48 14.29 -44.97
CA VAL A 89 -15.69 13.13 -45.41
C VAL A 89 -16.29 12.48 -46.67
N SER A 90 -17.58 12.71 -46.94
CA SER A 90 -18.26 12.31 -48.18
C SER A 90 -17.88 13.16 -49.41
N GLY A 91 -17.22 14.30 -49.23
CA GLY A 91 -17.18 15.36 -50.24
C GLY A 91 -15.82 15.95 -50.62
N HIS A 92 -14.65 15.49 -50.11
CA HIS A 92 -13.28 15.66 -50.68
C HIS A 92 -12.13 15.58 -49.63
N GLU A 93 -12.39 15.53 -48.31
CA GLU A 93 -11.35 15.34 -47.27
C GLU A 93 -11.31 13.91 -46.72
N THR A 94 -10.11 13.30 -46.62
CA THR A 94 -9.96 11.98 -45.97
C THR A 94 -9.85 12.13 -44.45
N LEU A 95 -10.57 11.28 -43.70
CA LEU A 95 -10.56 11.28 -42.24
C LEU A 95 -9.15 11.15 -41.65
N ALA A 96 -8.30 10.34 -42.29
CA ALA A 96 -6.89 10.19 -41.92
C ALA A 96 -6.11 11.51 -41.98
N GLY A 97 -6.36 12.35 -42.99
CA GLY A 97 -5.74 13.67 -43.12
C GLY A 97 -6.16 14.62 -42.00
N TRP A 98 -7.45 14.63 -41.67
CA TRP A 98 -7.99 15.44 -40.58
C TRP A 98 -7.42 15.01 -39.21
N LEU A 99 -7.35 13.69 -38.96
CA LEU A 99 -6.76 13.14 -37.73
C LEU A 99 -5.28 13.46 -37.61
N HIS A 100 -4.52 13.40 -38.71
CA HIS A 100 -3.11 13.77 -38.72
C HIS A 100 -2.89 15.23 -38.30
N LEU A 101 -3.65 16.16 -38.90
CA LEU A 101 -3.55 17.59 -38.59
C LEU A 101 -3.99 17.91 -37.17
N THR A 102 -5.07 17.26 -36.70
CA THR A 102 -5.59 17.44 -35.34
C THR A 102 -4.60 16.93 -34.29
N ALA A 103 -4.04 15.74 -34.50
CA ALA A 103 -2.99 15.18 -33.65
C ALA A 103 -1.78 16.12 -33.56
N ARG A 104 -1.31 16.63 -34.71
CA ARG A 104 -0.17 17.55 -34.77
C ARG A 104 -0.44 18.86 -34.02
N ARG A 105 -1.66 19.40 -34.11
CA ARG A 105 -2.07 20.63 -33.40
C ARG A 105 -2.14 20.42 -31.89
N ILE A 106 -2.73 19.32 -31.43
CA ILE A 106 -2.84 18.99 -30.00
C ILE A 106 -1.45 18.76 -29.41
N THR A 107 -0.61 17.99 -30.11
CA THR A 107 0.80 17.74 -29.75
C THR A 107 1.59 19.05 -29.59
N HIS A 108 1.41 20.01 -30.51
CA HIS A 108 2.03 21.32 -30.41
C HIS A 108 1.53 22.14 -29.20
N ASN A 109 0.23 22.08 -28.90
CA ASN A 109 -0.36 22.78 -27.76
C ASN A 109 0.10 22.21 -26.41
N VAL A 110 0.18 20.89 -26.28
CA VAL A 110 0.69 20.20 -25.08
C VAL A 110 2.14 20.62 -24.82
N ARG A 111 2.97 20.61 -25.87
CA ARG A 111 4.36 21.09 -25.78
C ARG A 111 4.45 22.54 -25.33
N ARG A 112 3.61 23.44 -25.89
CA ARG A 112 3.59 24.86 -25.53
C ARG A 112 3.08 25.10 -24.10
N ALA A 113 2.09 24.33 -23.65
CA ALA A 113 1.56 24.40 -22.29
C ALA A 113 2.61 23.95 -21.27
N ARG A 114 3.38 22.90 -21.57
CA ARG A 114 4.48 22.43 -20.73
C ARG A 114 5.60 23.47 -20.62
N THR A 115 6.01 24.08 -21.73
CA THR A 115 7.01 25.17 -21.70
C THR A 115 6.53 26.32 -20.81
N ARG A 116 5.26 26.71 -20.92
CA ARG A 116 4.67 27.75 -20.07
C ARG A 116 4.56 27.35 -18.61
N ARG A 117 4.26 26.08 -18.30
CA ARG A 117 4.18 25.58 -16.93
C ARG A 117 5.57 25.55 -16.29
N CYS A 118 6.59 25.08 -16.99
CA CYS A 118 7.97 25.13 -16.52
C CYS A 118 8.50 26.57 -16.39
N GLU A 119 8.13 27.48 -17.28
CA GLU A 119 8.45 28.91 -17.12
C GLU A 119 7.73 29.55 -15.94
N HIS A 120 6.47 29.18 -15.70
CA HIS A 120 5.68 29.67 -14.57
C HIS A 120 6.18 29.10 -13.24
N GLU A 121 6.56 27.82 -13.20
CA GLU A 121 7.17 27.17 -12.04
C GLU A 121 8.58 27.73 -11.76
N ARG A 122 9.37 28.04 -12.81
CA ARG A 122 10.67 28.72 -12.66
C ARG A 122 10.51 30.16 -12.17
N ARG A 123 9.51 30.90 -12.66
CA ARG A 123 9.19 32.25 -12.14
C ARG A 123 8.65 32.20 -10.72
N ALA A 124 7.76 31.27 -10.40
CA ALA A 124 7.25 31.08 -9.05
C ALA A 124 8.35 30.63 -8.07
N ALA A 125 9.34 29.86 -8.53
CA ALA A 125 10.52 29.51 -7.75
C ALA A 125 11.45 30.71 -7.53
N ALA A 126 11.72 31.51 -8.56
CA ALA A 126 12.52 32.73 -8.44
C ALA A 126 11.83 33.82 -7.59
N GLU A 127 10.50 33.93 -7.67
CA GLU A 127 9.70 34.86 -6.88
C GLU A 127 9.67 34.46 -5.40
N ARG A 128 9.60 33.16 -5.07
CA ARG A 128 9.73 32.65 -3.68
C ARG A 128 11.07 32.96 -3.05
N GLU A 129 12.13 33.05 -3.86
CA GLU A 129 13.49 33.36 -3.42
C GLU A 129 13.69 34.85 -3.12
N THR A 130 12.82 35.73 -3.65
CA THR A 130 12.91 37.20 -3.45
C THR A 130 11.95 37.72 -2.36
N GLN A 131 11.10 36.87 -1.77
CA GLN A 131 9.95 37.26 -0.95
C GLN A 131 10.19 37.22 0.57
N ALA A 132 11.45 37.20 1.02
CA ALA A 132 11.80 37.17 2.44
C ALA A 132 11.87 38.55 3.12
N ASP A 133 11.94 39.65 2.36
CA ASP A 133 12.05 41.00 2.92
C ASP A 133 11.02 41.93 2.27
N LEU A 134 9.97 42.32 3.01
CA LEU A 134 9.35 43.66 3.04
C LEU A 134 7.98 43.62 3.73
N VAL A 135 7.90 44.25 4.92
CA VAL A 135 6.68 44.47 5.69
C VAL A 135 6.06 45.80 5.24
N VAL A 136 4.84 45.79 4.70
CA VAL A 136 4.06 47.01 4.44
C VAL A 136 3.12 47.27 5.61
N GLU A 137 3.18 48.48 6.17
CA GLU A 137 2.36 48.90 7.30
C GLU A 137 0.84 48.90 6.99
N PRO A 138 -0.02 48.50 7.94
CA PRO A 138 -1.38 48.00 7.68
C PRO A 138 -2.46 49.07 7.42
N GLY A 139 -2.11 50.35 7.34
CA GLY A 139 -3.03 51.45 7.05
C GLY A 139 -3.16 51.81 5.56
N ALA A 140 -2.24 51.35 4.70
CA ALA A 140 -2.09 51.86 3.32
C ALA A 140 -2.82 51.04 2.23
N LEU A 141 -3.40 49.88 2.57
CA LEU A 141 -3.94 48.95 1.56
C LEU A 141 -5.17 49.50 0.83
N GLY A 142 -6.05 50.24 1.53
CA GLY A 142 -7.26 50.84 0.94
C GLY A 142 -6.93 51.92 -0.09
N SER A 143 -6.05 52.86 0.26
CA SER A 143 -5.62 53.92 -0.67
C SER A 143 -4.87 53.37 -1.88
N VAL A 144 -4.09 52.30 -1.71
CA VAL A 144 -3.37 51.63 -2.81
C VAL A 144 -4.34 50.88 -3.74
N LEU A 145 -5.37 50.24 -3.19
CA LEU A 145 -6.44 49.59 -3.96
C LEU A 145 -7.22 50.60 -4.79
N ASP A 146 -7.61 51.74 -4.22
CA ASP A 146 -8.33 52.80 -4.93
C ASP A 146 -7.48 53.41 -6.06
N GLU A 147 -6.18 53.62 -5.83
CA GLU A 147 -5.25 54.12 -6.84
C GLU A 147 -5.10 53.13 -8.03
N GLU A 148 -4.93 51.84 -7.73
CA GLU A 148 -4.74 50.83 -8.79
C GLU A 148 -6.06 50.47 -9.49
N LEU A 149 -7.21 50.55 -8.80
CA LEU A 149 -8.53 50.48 -9.42
C LEU A 149 -8.75 51.66 -10.38
N ALA A 150 -8.36 52.87 -10.00
CA ALA A 150 -8.47 54.04 -10.87
C ALA A 150 -7.64 53.91 -12.16
N ARG A 151 -6.47 53.24 -12.09
CA ARG A 151 -5.57 52.99 -13.23
C ARG A 151 -6.04 51.87 -14.17
N LEU A 152 -7.03 51.06 -13.77
CA LEU A 152 -7.55 50.01 -14.65
C LEU A 152 -8.37 50.59 -15.82
N PRO A 153 -8.33 49.95 -17.01
CA PRO A 153 -9.19 50.32 -18.12
C PRO A 153 -10.68 50.30 -17.72
N ALA A 154 -11.43 51.33 -18.13
CA ALA A 154 -12.82 51.58 -17.72
C ALA A 154 -13.72 50.33 -17.81
N ARG A 155 -13.61 49.57 -18.91
CA ARG A 155 -14.38 48.32 -19.12
C ARG A 155 -14.22 47.26 -18.03
N PHE A 156 -13.07 47.18 -17.36
CA PHE A 156 -12.83 46.23 -16.26
C PHE A 156 -13.14 46.86 -14.91
N ARG A 157 -12.74 48.13 -14.74
CA ARG A 157 -13.00 48.92 -13.54
C ARG A 157 -14.50 49.05 -13.27
N GLU A 158 -15.30 49.45 -14.26
CA GLU A 158 -16.75 49.60 -14.12
C GLU A 158 -17.44 48.26 -13.85
N THR A 159 -16.95 47.17 -14.45
CA THR A 159 -17.48 45.82 -14.18
C THR A 159 -17.21 45.39 -12.73
N ILE A 160 -16.02 45.69 -12.20
CA ILE A 160 -15.66 45.42 -10.79
C ILE A 160 -16.50 46.30 -9.85
N VAL A 161 -16.65 47.59 -10.16
CA VAL A 161 -17.45 48.53 -9.35
C VAL A 161 -18.92 48.10 -9.28
N LEU A 162 -19.53 47.75 -10.41
CA LEU A 162 -20.94 47.35 -10.45
C LEU A 162 -21.19 46.05 -9.67
N CYS A 163 -20.35 45.03 -9.86
CA CYS A 163 -20.58 43.72 -9.24
C CYS A 163 -20.13 43.65 -7.78
N TYR A 164 -18.99 44.24 -7.41
CA TYR A 164 -18.41 44.07 -6.07
C TYR A 164 -18.66 45.26 -5.14
N PHE A 165 -18.67 46.49 -5.65
CA PHE A 165 -18.88 47.68 -4.80
C PHE A 165 -20.35 48.09 -4.72
N GLN A 166 -21.11 47.92 -5.81
CA GLN A 166 -22.55 48.23 -5.86
C GLN A 166 -23.44 46.99 -5.72
N GLY A 167 -22.86 45.79 -5.62
CA GLY A 167 -23.57 44.53 -5.37
C GLY A 167 -24.55 44.11 -6.48
N LYS A 168 -24.40 44.63 -7.71
CA LYS A 168 -25.32 44.32 -8.81
C LYS A 168 -25.10 42.91 -9.35
N THR A 169 -26.18 42.27 -9.77
CA THR A 169 -26.10 40.96 -10.41
C THR A 169 -25.40 41.06 -11.77
N HIS A 170 -24.80 39.97 -12.27
CA HIS A 170 -24.15 39.98 -13.57
C HIS A 170 -25.10 40.36 -14.72
N ALA A 171 -26.40 40.07 -14.59
CA ALA A 171 -27.41 40.46 -15.57
C ALA A 171 -27.71 41.96 -15.56
N ASP A 172 -27.69 42.59 -14.38
CA ASP A 172 -27.91 44.03 -14.23
C ASP A 172 -26.67 44.83 -14.64
N ALA A 173 -25.48 44.35 -14.26
CA ALA A 173 -24.21 44.91 -14.72
C ALA A 173 -24.08 44.81 -16.25
N ALA A 174 -24.47 43.69 -16.86
CA ALA A 174 -24.47 43.50 -18.31
C ALA A 174 -25.37 44.50 -19.03
N ARG A 175 -26.60 44.72 -18.54
CA ARG A 175 -27.53 45.71 -19.09
C ARG A 175 -26.96 47.12 -19.02
N GLN A 176 -26.35 47.48 -17.90
CA GLN A 176 -25.85 48.83 -17.68
C GLN A 176 -24.55 49.12 -18.43
N LEU A 177 -23.73 48.08 -18.67
CA LEU A 177 -22.50 48.15 -19.47
C LEU A 177 -22.74 47.95 -20.97
N GLY A 178 -24.00 47.72 -21.40
CA GLY A 178 -24.35 47.45 -22.78
C GLY A 178 -23.62 46.25 -23.38
N CYS A 179 -23.41 45.17 -22.61
CA CYS A 179 -22.68 43.98 -23.08
C CYS A 179 -23.37 42.66 -22.71
N PRO A 180 -23.06 41.53 -23.40
CA PRO A 180 -23.67 40.23 -23.09
C PRO A 180 -23.30 39.74 -21.68
N VAL A 181 -24.22 39.08 -20.97
CA VAL A 181 -24.02 38.60 -19.59
C VAL A 181 -22.79 37.71 -19.44
N GLY A 182 -22.50 36.84 -20.41
CA GLY A 182 -21.29 36.01 -20.41
C GLY A 182 -19.96 36.80 -20.48
N SER A 183 -20.00 38.03 -20.99
CA SER A 183 -18.83 38.93 -21.03
C SER A 183 -18.53 39.57 -19.69
N VAL A 184 -19.50 39.63 -18.77
CA VAL A 184 -19.29 40.20 -17.42
C VAL A 184 -18.34 39.33 -16.62
N SER A 185 -18.56 38.01 -16.60
CA SER A 185 -17.70 37.07 -15.86
C SER A 185 -16.26 37.06 -16.35
N SER A 186 -16.04 37.14 -17.68
CA SER A 186 -14.70 37.17 -18.26
C SER A 186 -13.99 38.52 -18.02
N ARG A 187 -14.73 39.63 -18.10
CA ARG A 187 -14.22 40.97 -17.75
C ARG A 187 -13.86 41.07 -16.27
N LEU A 188 -14.66 40.47 -15.39
CA LEU A 188 -14.44 40.45 -13.94
C LEU A 188 -13.18 39.64 -13.59
N ALA A 189 -13.07 38.42 -14.13
CA ALA A 189 -11.89 37.56 -13.93
C ALA A 189 -10.61 38.26 -14.42
N ARG A 190 -10.66 38.84 -15.63
CA ARG A 190 -9.52 39.55 -16.20
C ARG A 190 -9.17 40.83 -15.44
N GLY A 191 -10.18 41.57 -14.97
CA GLY A 191 -9.98 42.76 -14.15
C GLY A 191 -9.31 42.44 -12.81
N CYS A 192 -9.76 41.39 -12.12
CA CYS A 192 -9.17 40.95 -10.86
C CYS A 192 -7.75 40.37 -11.03
N GLU A 193 -7.42 39.80 -12.20
CA GLU A 193 -6.04 39.44 -12.55
C GLU A 193 -5.15 40.68 -12.72
N LEU A 194 -5.60 41.65 -13.50
CA LEU A 194 -4.82 42.87 -13.73
C LEU A 194 -4.60 43.67 -12.44
N LEU A 195 -5.61 43.73 -11.57
CA LEU A 195 -5.50 44.38 -10.26
C LEU A 195 -4.50 43.65 -9.36
N ARG A 196 -4.52 42.31 -9.37
CA ARG A 196 -3.58 41.49 -8.60
C ARG A 196 -2.15 41.68 -9.07
N ASP A 197 -1.92 41.68 -10.37
CA ASP A 197 -0.59 41.90 -10.94
C ASP A 197 -0.08 43.31 -10.62
N ALA A 198 -0.99 44.30 -10.57
CA ALA A 198 -0.65 45.67 -10.18
C ALA A 198 -0.30 45.80 -8.69
N LEU A 199 -1.06 45.14 -7.81
CA LEU A 199 -0.79 45.09 -6.37
C LEU A 199 0.50 44.32 -6.06
N ALA A 200 0.75 43.21 -6.76
CA ALA A 200 1.98 42.44 -6.63
C ALA A 200 3.21 43.27 -7.01
N ARG A 201 3.12 44.14 -8.03
CA ARG A 201 4.18 45.09 -8.37
C ARG A 201 4.46 46.13 -7.28
N ARG A 202 3.52 46.38 -6.37
CA ARG A 202 3.71 47.22 -5.17
C ARG A 202 4.06 46.42 -3.92
N GLY A 203 4.43 45.15 -4.07
CA GLY A 203 4.78 44.27 -2.95
C GLY A 203 3.58 43.69 -2.20
N VAL A 204 2.36 43.83 -2.72
CA VAL A 204 1.14 43.29 -2.09
C VAL A 204 0.68 42.04 -2.85
N THR A 205 0.99 40.86 -2.33
CA THR A 205 0.59 39.58 -2.95
C THR A 205 -0.68 39.02 -2.32
N LEU A 206 -1.79 39.06 -3.06
CA LEU A 206 -3.08 38.46 -2.69
C LEU A 206 -3.48 37.39 -3.71
N SER A 207 -4.04 36.26 -3.27
CA SER A 207 -4.64 35.26 -4.19
C SER A 207 -5.89 35.84 -4.88
N ILE A 208 -6.37 35.26 -6.00
CA ILE A 208 -7.59 35.76 -6.70
C ILE A 208 -8.79 35.86 -5.73
N GLY A 209 -8.95 34.85 -4.87
CA GLY A 209 -9.99 34.82 -3.84
C GLY A 209 -9.77 35.90 -2.77
N LEU A 210 -8.53 36.13 -2.35
CA LEU A 210 -8.17 37.17 -1.39
C LEU A 210 -8.29 38.59 -1.96
N VAL A 211 -8.02 38.81 -3.25
CA VAL A 211 -8.30 40.08 -3.94
C VAL A 211 -9.81 40.35 -3.95
N THR A 212 -10.62 39.31 -4.16
CA THR A 212 -12.08 39.42 -4.16
C THR A 212 -12.62 39.78 -2.77
N VAL A 213 -12.05 39.18 -1.71
CA VAL A 213 -12.38 39.51 -0.32
C VAL A 213 -11.85 40.89 0.09
N ALA A 214 -10.63 41.26 -0.29
CA ALA A 214 -10.05 42.56 0.00
C ALA A 214 -10.81 43.71 -0.69
N VAL A 215 -11.24 43.52 -1.94
CA VAL A 215 -12.08 44.47 -2.69
C VAL A 215 -13.48 44.60 -2.05
N ALA A 216 -14.08 43.49 -1.62
CA ALA A 216 -15.37 43.50 -0.92
C ALA A 216 -15.29 44.18 0.47
N VAL A 217 -14.18 44.00 1.20
CA VAL A 217 -13.95 44.60 2.52
C VAL A 217 -13.59 46.09 2.40
N ALA A 218 -12.81 46.50 1.39
CA ALA A 218 -12.51 47.91 1.12
C ALA A 218 -13.76 48.69 0.70
N GLY A 219 -14.65 48.10 -0.09
CA GLY A 219 -15.93 48.70 -0.49
C GLY A 219 -16.91 48.90 0.67
N ALA A 220 -16.87 48.04 1.68
CA ALA A 220 -17.70 48.17 2.89
C ALA A 220 -17.28 49.33 3.80
N GLY A 221 -16.05 49.85 3.65
CA GLY A 221 -15.55 51.02 4.40
C GLY A 221 -15.90 52.36 3.77
N GLY A 222 -16.36 52.39 2.51
CA GLY A 222 -16.52 53.62 1.72
C GLY A 222 -17.93 54.20 1.67
N HIS A 223 -18.99 53.39 1.64
CA HIS A 223 -20.34 53.91 1.42
C HIS A 223 -21.40 53.24 2.31
N ALA A 224 -22.18 54.09 2.97
CA ALA A 224 -23.18 53.79 3.98
C ALA A 224 -24.24 52.79 3.51
N GLY A 225 -24.58 51.81 4.36
CA GLY A 225 -25.80 51.02 4.18
C GLY A 225 -25.90 49.64 4.83
N ALA A 226 -24.86 49.10 5.48
CA ALA A 226 -24.99 47.94 6.39
C ALA A 226 -23.68 47.74 7.17
N ALA A 227 -23.62 48.23 8.41
CA ALA A 227 -22.43 48.11 9.24
C ALA A 227 -22.21 46.65 9.69
N LEU A 228 -21.15 46.02 9.20
CA LEU A 228 -20.60 44.82 9.83
C LEU A 228 -20.00 45.20 11.20
N PRO A 229 -20.12 44.37 12.25
CA PRO A 229 -19.57 44.68 13.56
C PRO A 229 -18.04 44.92 13.46
N PRO A 230 -17.49 45.96 14.12
CA PRO A 230 -16.06 46.28 14.06
C PRO A 230 -15.15 45.09 14.42
N GLY A 231 -15.62 44.21 15.31
CA GLY A 231 -14.92 42.97 15.70
C GLY A 231 -14.77 41.95 14.57
N LEU A 232 -15.68 41.91 13.59
CA LEU A 232 -15.61 41.01 12.44
C LEU A 232 -14.59 41.49 11.40
N ILE A 233 -14.49 42.82 11.24
CA ILE A 233 -13.51 43.45 10.35
C ILE A 233 -12.11 43.21 10.92
N GLN A 234 -11.91 43.42 12.23
CA GLN A 234 -10.60 43.16 12.84
C GLN A 234 -10.21 41.68 12.88
N SER A 235 -11.16 40.76 13.07
CA SER A 235 -10.85 39.33 13.06
C SER A 235 -10.55 38.81 11.65
N THR A 236 -11.17 39.38 10.62
CA THR A 236 -10.85 39.04 9.21
C THR A 236 -9.49 39.58 8.80
N ILE A 237 -9.13 40.80 9.22
CA ILE A 237 -7.78 41.38 9.01
C ILE A 237 -6.71 40.57 9.75
N THR A 238 -7.02 40.10 10.96
CA THR A 238 -6.11 39.27 11.78
C THR A 238 -5.93 37.87 11.18
N ALA A 239 -7.00 37.27 10.64
CA ALA A 239 -6.92 35.99 9.91
C ALA A 239 -6.12 36.13 8.60
N ALA A 240 -6.30 37.23 7.86
CA ALA A 240 -5.51 37.52 6.67
C ALA A 240 -4.02 37.77 6.98
N ARG A 241 -3.71 38.45 8.10
CA ARG A 241 -2.34 38.62 8.63
C ARG A 241 -1.68 37.28 8.96
N ALA A 242 -2.38 36.37 9.64
CA ALA A 242 -1.82 35.07 10.03
C ALA A 242 -1.51 34.15 8.83
N PHE A 243 -2.33 34.25 7.77
CA PHE A 243 -2.14 33.46 6.55
C PHE A 243 -1.01 33.98 5.64
N ALA A 244 -0.74 35.30 5.68
CA ALA A 244 0.34 35.90 4.92
C ALA A 244 1.75 35.58 5.46
N VAL A 245 1.86 35.14 6.72
CA VAL A 245 3.15 34.88 7.41
C VAL A 245 3.40 33.36 7.60
N GLY A 246 2.54 32.48 7.08
CA GLY A 246 2.81 31.04 7.04
C GLY A 246 2.75 30.30 8.39
N GLY A 247 1.93 30.74 9.34
CA GLY A 247 1.76 30.05 10.64
C GLY A 247 0.84 28.81 10.58
N PRO A 248 1.08 27.77 11.42
CA PRO A 248 0.29 26.53 11.43
C PRO A 248 -1.14 26.70 11.97
N ALA A 249 -2.06 25.88 11.44
CA ALA A 249 -3.52 25.99 11.59
C ALA A 249 -4.10 25.51 12.94
N THR A 250 -3.53 25.96 14.07
CA THR A 250 -3.97 25.53 15.42
C THR A 250 -4.31 26.67 16.38
N THR A 251 -4.39 27.92 15.92
CA THR A 251 -4.69 29.08 16.79
C THR A 251 -6.15 29.57 16.67
N GLU A 252 -6.57 30.39 17.63
CA GLU A 252 -7.90 31.03 17.81
C GLU A 252 -8.77 31.34 16.57
N PRO A 253 -8.25 31.70 15.38
CA PRO A 253 -9.07 31.83 14.16
C PRO A 253 -9.97 30.62 13.82
N GLY A 254 -9.58 29.39 14.17
CA GLY A 254 -10.44 28.20 14.00
C GLY A 254 -11.69 28.20 14.89
N ARG A 255 -11.60 28.79 16.09
CA ARG A 255 -12.74 28.95 17.01
C ARG A 255 -13.71 30.04 16.57
N LEU A 256 -13.21 31.11 15.94
CA LEU A 256 -14.02 32.20 15.42
C LEU A 256 -14.82 31.80 14.16
N ALA A 257 -14.28 30.93 13.32
CA ALA A 257 -15.03 30.34 12.19
C ALA A 257 -16.26 29.54 12.65
N LEU A 258 -16.18 28.91 13.83
CA LEU A 258 -17.30 28.19 14.43
C LEU A 258 -18.41 29.12 14.95
N GLY A 259 -18.05 30.29 15.48
CA GLY A 259 -19.02 31.30 15.96
C GLY A 259 -19.89 31.87 14.84
N VAL A 260 -19.34 32.01 13.62
CA VAL A 260 -20.07 32.48 12.43
C VAL A 260 -21.05 31.41 11.91
N VAL A 261 -20.74 30.13 12.10
CA VAL A 261 -21.61 29.01 11.70
C VAL A 261 -22.81 28.86 12.65
N GLN A 262 -22.64 29.16 13.94
CA GLN A 262 -23.71 29.05 14.94
C GLN A 262 -24.74 30.20 14.90
N ALA A 263 -24.40 31.36 14.31
CA ALA A 263 -25.32 32.49 14.16
C ALA A 263 -26.39 32.31 13.05
N LYS A 264 -26.49 31.13 12.42
CA LYS A 264 -27.30 30.87 11.21
C LYS A 264 -28.70 30.29 11.45
N SER A 265 -29.25 30.33 12.66
CA SER A 265 -30.58 29.76 12.94
C SER A 265 -31.76 30.72 12.76
N GLY A 266 -31.56 31.93 12.22
CA GLY A 266 -32.69 32.83 11.97
C GLY A 266 -32.44 33.85 10.87
N LEU A 267 -32.62 33.47 9.60
CA LEU A 267 -33.09 34.37 8.53
C LEU A 267 -33.35 33.53 7.26
N ARG A 268 -34.62 33.20 6.99
CA ARG A 268 -35.07 32.63 5.72
C ARG A 268 -35.32 33.78 4.73
N GLY A 269 -34.53 33.86 3.65
CA GLY A 269 -34.90 34.66 2.48
C GLY A 269 -33.72 35.22 1.69
N LYS A 270 -33.54 34.72 0.46
CA LYS A 270 -32.84 35.35 -0.68
C LYS A 270 -31.35 35.73 -0.50
N ILE A 271 -30.42 34.82 -0.76
CA ILE A 271 -29.08 35.18 -1.29
C ILE A 271 -28.56 34.10 -2.24
N SER A 272 -28.70 34.34 -3.56
CA SER A 272 -27.95 33.66 -4.62
C SER A 272 -26.66 34.46 -4.81
N GLY A 273 -25.56 34.05 -4.16
CA GLY A 273 -24.29 34.78 -4.24
C GLY A 273 -23.16 34.29 -3.34
N LEU A 274 -23.41 33.36 -2.41
CA LEU A 274 -22.40 32.88 -1.46
C LEU A 274 -22.13 31.37 -1.61
N VAL A 275 -21.77 30.93 -2.81
CA VAL A 275 -21.34 29.53 -3.06
C VAL A 275 -19.81 29.39 -3.11
N VAL A 276 -19.05 30.49 -3.13
CA VAL A 276 -17.58 30.43 -3.29
C VAL A 276 -16.81 30.29 -1.97
N VAL A 277 -17.44 30.47 -0.80
CA VAL A 277 -16.77 30.25 0.51
C VAL A 277 -17.00 28.83 1.06
N VAL A 278 -18.00 28.10 0.56
CA VAL A 278 -18.28 26.71 1.00
C VAL A 278 -17.49 25.68 0.16
N ALA A 279 -17.00 26.05 -1.02
CA ALA A 279 -16.22 25.15 -1.87
C ALA A 279 -14.72 25.06 -1.53
N LEU A 280 -14.18 25.99 -0.71
CA LEU A 280 -12.80 25.89 -0.19
C LEU A 280 -12.69 25.40 1.26
N GLY A 281 -13.81 25.22 1.96
CA GLY A 281 -13.87 24.60 3.29
C GLY A 281 -14.13 23.10 3.29
N MET A 282 -14.49 22.52 2.14
CA MET A 282 -14.83 21.09 2.00
C MET A 282 -13.63 20.19 1.68
N THR A 283 -12.41 20.74 1.62
CA THR A 283 -11.16 19.96 1.47
C THR A 283 -10.31 19.91 2.74
N LEU A 284 -10.80 20.45 3.86
CA LEU A 284 -10.07 20.45 5.14
C LEU A 284 -10.98 20.26 6.38
N ALA A 285 -12.12 19.61 6.19
CA ALA A 285 -13.05 19.22 7.27
C ALA A 285 -13.23 17.69 7.36
N ALA A 286 -12.15 16.93 7.14
CA ALA A 286 -12.11 15.48 7.38
C ALA A 286 -11.19 15.08 8.54
N ALA A 287 -10.65 16.04 9.29
CA ALA A 287 -9.69 15.77 10.36
C ALA A 287 -9.95 16.64 11.60
N MET A 288 -11.20 16.73 12.09
CA MET A 288 -11.48 17.15 13.47
C MET A 288 -12.84 16.64 13.93
N VAL A 289 -12.87 15.42 14.48
CA VAL A 289 -13.85 15.05 15.52
C VAL A 289 -13.10 14.20 16.54
N SER A 290 -12.59 14.83 17.58
CA SER A 290 -12.87 14.45 18.97
C SER A 290 -12.03 15.33 19.89
N GLN A 291 -12.67 16.28 20.58
CA GLN A 291 -12.51 16.37 22.04
C GLN A 291 -13.62 17.24 22.65
N LYS A 292 -14.00 16.79 23.85
CA LYS A 292 -15.16 17.10 24.68
C LYS A 292 -15.31 18.56 25.13
N PRO A 293 -16.51 18.96 25.61
CA PRO A 293 -16.77 20.27 26.19
C PRO A 293 -16.21 20.38 27.62
N VAL A 294 -15.72 21.56 27.99
CA VAL A 294 -15.49 21.97 29.39
C VAL A 294 -16.46 23.11 29.72
N HIS A 295 -17.12 22.96 30.87
CA HIS A 295 -18.24 23.75 31.40
C HIS A 295 -17.85 25.16 31.88
N ALA A 296 -18.85 26.05 31.87
CA ALA A 296 -18.94 27.21 32.76
C ALA A 296 -19.85 26.86 33.96
N ASP A 297 -19.48 27.35 35.15
CA ASP A 297 -20.19 27.27 36.45
C ASP A 297 -21.67 27.73 36.38
N GLY A 298 -22.67 27.28 37.13
CA GLY A 298 -22.91 26.34 38.25
C GLY A 298 -24.48 26.21 38.42
N PRO A 299 -25.09 25.64 39.50
CA PRO A 299 -24.53 25.16 40.77
C PRO A 299 -24.82 23.67 41.12
N THR A 300 -23.91 23.11 41.92
CA THR A 300 -23.99 21.98 42.88
C THR A 300 -25.13 20.95 42.79
N VAL A 301 -24.82 19.73 42.32
CA VAL A 301 -25.28 18.43 42.90
C VAL A 301 -24.22 17.33 42.66
N ALA A 302 -23.77 16.70 43.75
CA ALA A 302 -23.00 15.45 43.95
C ALA A 302 -22.10 14.88 42.81
N ASN A 303 -20.79 14.80 43.10
CA ASN A 303 -19.70 14.21 42.32
C ASN A 303 -19.96 12.81 41.73
N PRO A 304 -19.60 12.59 40.44
CA PRO A 304 -19.09 11.32 39.94
C PRO A 304 -17.61 11.43 39.54
N THR A 305 -16.82 10.48 40.01
CA THR A 305 -15.39 10.26 39.80
C THR A 305 -14.93 10.46 38.34
N THR A 306 -13.95 11.34 38.13
CA THR A 306 -13.28 11.60 36.85
C THR A 306 -12.64 10.33 36.28
N ALA A 307 -13.01 9.97 35.05
CA ALA A 307 -12.31 8.96 34.26
C ALA A 307 -10.90 9.49 33.86
N PRO A 308 -9.85 8.66 33.91
CA PRO A 308 -8.48 9.09 33.68
C PRO A 308 -8.23 9.42 32.20
N GLU A 309 -7.52 10.53 31.94
CA GLU A 309 -6.92 10.84 30.64
C GLU A 309 -5.99 9.69 30.23
N THR A 310 -6.30 8.98 29.14
CA THR A 310 -5.44 7.93 28.59
C THR A 310 -4.19 8.55 27.98
N GLN A 311 -3.04 8.38 28.65
CA GLN A 311 -1.72 8.65 28.07
C GLN A 311 -1.59 7.98 26.69
N PRO A 312 -0.89 8.60 25.72
CA PRO A 312 -0.60 7.97 24.44
C PRO A 312 0.15 6.66 24.68
N ARG A 313 -0.40 5.55 24.16
CA ARG A 313 0.19 4.23 24.33
C ARG A 313 1.52 4.18 23.58
N THR A 314 2.56 3.69 24.24
CA THR A 314 3.88 3.48 23.64
C THR A 314 4.16 1.99 23.48
N ASP A 315 5.02 1.64 22.53
CA ASP A 315 5.53 0.29 22.39
C ASP A 315 6.58 -0.04 23.47
N SER A 316 7.13 -1.26 23.43
CA SER A 316 8.16 -1.74 24.36
C SER A 316 9.47 -0.95 24.31
N SER A 317 9.67 -0.14 23.24
CA SER A 317 10.80 0.76 23.08
C SER A 317 10.49 2.18 23.56
N GLY A 318 9.24 2.50 23.91
CA GLY A 318 8.80 3.82 24.31
C GLY A 318 8.38 4.73 23.15
N ASP A 319 8.30 4.20 21.92
CA ASP A 319 7.84 4.96 20.76
C ASP A 319 6.30 4.95 20.69
N PRO A 320 5.64 6.04 20.28
CA PRO A 320 4.18 6.12 20.24
C PRO A 320 3.60 5.08 19.26
N LEU A 321 2.53 4.42 19.71
CA LEU A 321 1.74 3.53 18.86
C LEU A 321 0.79 4.34 17.97
N PRO A 322 0.55 3.87 16.72
CA PRO A 322 -0.49 4.44 15.88
C PRO A 322 -1.87 4.38 16.55
N GLU A 323 -2.77 5.26 16.14
CA GLU A 323 -4.13 5.27 16.68
C GLU A 323 -4.82 3.91 16.48
N GLY A 324 -5.39 3.36 17.56
CA GLY A 324 -6.04 2.05 17.56
C GLY A 324 -5.10 0.84 17.68
N ALA A 325 -3.78 1.02 17.56
CA ALA A 325 -2.82 -0.03 17.82
C ALA A 325 -2.65 -0.25 19.34
N VAL A 326 -2.60 -1.52 19.75
CA VAL A 326 -2.38 -1.93 21.15
C VAL A 326 -0.97 -2.46 21.39
N ALA A 327 -0.30 -2.93 20.35
CA ALA A 327 1.09 -3.36 20.40
C ALA A 327 1.79 -3.17 19.04
N ARG A 328 3.10 -2.98 19.09
CA ARG A 328 4.02 -3.08 17.94
C ARG A 328 5.03 -4.17 18.25
N LEU A 329 5.21 -5.08 17.30
CA LEU A 329 6.24 -6.11 17.31
C LEU A 329 7.33 -5.66 16.34
N GLY A 330 8.59 -5.72 16.77
CA GLY A 330 9.69 -5.07 16.04
C GLY A 330 9.81 -3.58 16.38
N THR A 331 10.74 -2.89 15.72
CA THR A 331 11.02 -1.47 15.95
C THR A 331 11.20 -0.71 14.65
N LEU A 332 10.87 0.58 14.67
CA LEU A 332 11.17 1.53 13.60
C LEU A 332 12.55 2.19 13.78
N ARG A 333 13.26 1.88 14.85
CA ARG A 333 14.59 2.41 15.13
C ARG A 333 15.58 1.94 14.07
N PHE A 334 16.36 2.87 13.52
CA PHE A 334 17.22 2.66 12.35
C PHE A 334 16.51 2.17 11.07
N ARG A 335 15.19 2.29 11.00
CA ARG A 335 14.38 1.89 9.85
C ARG A 335 13.56 3.04 9.32
N THR A 336 13.72 3.30 8.04
CA THR A 336 12.91 4.30 7.32
C THR A 336 11.50 3.78 7.09
N GLY A 337 11.35 2.46 7.03
CA GLY A 337 10.11 1.79 6.70
C GLY A 337 9.63 2.06 5.28
N GLN A 338 10.49 2.58 4.40
CA GLN A 338 10.22 2.67 2.96
C GLN A 338 10.88 1.52 2.22
N MET A 339 10.39 1.18 1.03
CA MET A 339 11.08 0.26 0.13
C MET A 339 12.40 0.90 -0.34
N GLY A 340 13.51 0.50 0.24
CA GLY A 340 14.84 1.00 -0.14
C GLY A 340 15.95 0.42 0.72
N THR A 341 17.03 -0.01 0.07
CA THR A 341 18.30 -0.39 0.72
C THR A 341 18.95 0.86 1.29
N ALA A 342 19.49 0.79 2.51
CA ALA A 342 20.41 1.80 3.00
C ALA A 342 21.68 1.74 2.12
N ALA A 343 21.81 2.68 1.19
CA ALA A 343 22.90 2.70 0.21
C ALA A 343 24.23 3.18 0.82
N SER A 344 24.15 4.05 1.84
CA SER A 344 25.31 4.66 2.47
C SER A 344 24.98 5.18 3.87
N VAL A 345 25.98 5.21 4.75
CA VAL A 345 25.89 5.72 6.12
C VAL A 345 27.08 6.62 6.42
N ALA A 346 26.91 7.59 7.32
CA ALA A 346 27.98 8.45 7.83
C ALA A 346 27.71 8.91 9.26
N PHE A 347 28.76 9.13 10.05
CA PHE A 347 28.66 9.65 11.42
C PHE A 347 28.80 11.17 11.46
N GLY A 348 28.06 11.79 12.37
CA GLY A 348 28.24 13.19 12.76
C GLY A 348 29.47 13.43 13.65
N PRO A 349 29.74 14.70 14.02
CA PRO A 349 30.98 15.18 14.68
C PRO A 349 31.41 14.43 15.93
N ASP A 350 30.41 13.98 16.68
CA ASP A 350 30.52 13.51 18.06
C ASP A 350 30.09 12.05 18.21
N GLY A 351 29.81 11.36 17.09
CA GLY A 351 29.25 10.02 17.10
C GLY A 351 27.87 9.94 17.76
N LYS A 352 27.20 11.07 18.00
CA LYS A 352 25.82 11.14 18.55
C LYS A 352 24.76 11.34 17.49
N GLN A 353 25.18 11.47 16.23
CA GLN A 353 24.29 11.46 15.08
C GLN A 353 24.81 10.44 14.06
N LEU A 354 23.90 9.65 13.52
CA LEU A 354 24.14 8.75 12.40
C LEU A 354 23.25 9.20 11.25
N ILE A 355 23.80 9.23 10.04
CA ILE A 355 23.10 9.70 8.85
C ILE A 355 23.05 8.55 7.86
N SER A 356 21.89 8.30 7.26
CA SER A 356 21.75 7.25 6.25
C SER A 356 20.96 7.70 5.03
N ALA A 357 21.42 7.22 3.88
CA ALA A 357 20.82 7.42 2.57
C ALA A 357 20.16 6.10 2.11
N HIS A 358 18.91 6.17 1.64
CA HIS A 358 18.10 4.98 1.30
C HIS A 358 17.63 4.98 -0.16
N GLY A 359 18.37 5.63 -1.06
CA GLY A 359 17.96 5.74 -2.48
C GLY A 359 16.73 6.61 -2.73
N ALA A 360 16.21 7.29 -1.70
CA ALA A 360 15.18 8.32 -1.79
C ALA A 360 15.81 9.71 -1.95
N ASP A 361 14.96 10.72 -2.14
CA ASP A 361 15.29 12.16 -2.08
C ASP A 361 15.30 12.69 -0.64
N VAL A 362 15.54 11.81 0.34
CA VAL A 362 15.59 12.14 1.78
C VAL A 362 16.75 11.40 2.45
N LEU A 363 17.50 12.11 3.28
CA LEU A 363 18.46 11.58 4.25
C LEU A 363 17.81 11.49 5.63
N TYR A 364 18.12 10.43 6.36
CA TYR A 364 17.61 10.21 7.71
C TYR A 364 18.72 10.42 8.73
N VAL A 365 18.43 11.20 9.78
CA VAL A 365 19.35 11.45 10.89
C VAL A 365 18.83 10.73 12.13
N TRP A 366 19.67 9.89 12.72
CA TRP A 366 19.36 9.03 13.85
C TRP A 366 20.20 9.40 15.06
N GLU A 367 19.64 9.15 16.25
CA GLU A 367 20.38 9.12 17.51
C GLU A 367 20.96 7.70 17.69
N PRO A 368 22.29 7.50 17.65
CA PRO A 368 22.91 6.18 17.65
C PRO A 368 22.59 5.32 18.88
N ALA A 369 22.46 5.93 20.07
CA ALA A 369 22.21 5.18 21.30
C ALA A 369 20.78 4.58 21.36
N SER A 370 19.79 5.32 20.87
CA SER A 370 18.38 4.91 20.92
C SER A 370 17.90 4.33 19.59
N GLY A 371 18.55 4.64 18.47
CA GLY A 371 18.09 4.41 17.11
C GLY A 371 16.90 5.29 16.69
N ARG A 372 16.54 6.29 17.51
CA ARG A 372 15.41 7.18 17.25
C ARG A 372 15.73 8.11 16.08
N GLU A 373 14.77 8.27 15.18
CA GLU A 373 14.83 9.26 14.11
C GLU A 373 14.77 10.67 14.72
N LEU A 374 15.83 11.45 14.56
CA LEU A 374 15.93 12.82 15.05
C LEU A 374 15.28 13.81 14.08
N ARG A 375 15.53 13.62 12.77
CA ARG A 375 15.04 14.49 11.68
C ARG A 375 15.28 13.87 10.31
N ARG A 376 14.63 14.45 9.31
CA ARG A 376 14.83 14.20 7.88
C ARG A 376 15.43 15.42 7.21
N LEU A 377 16.33 15.20 6.26
CA LEU A 377 16.91 16.24 5.42
C LEU A 377 16.57 15.94 3.97
N ASP A 378 16.22 16.95 3.18
CA ASP A 378 16.11 16.81 1.74
C ASP A 378 17.43 16.30 1.16
N ALA A 379 17.37 15.50 0.10
CA ALA A 379 18.53 14.91 -0.54
C ALA A 379 18.44 15.04 -2.06
N PRO A 380 19.56 14.90 -2.79
CA PRO A 380 19.51 14.74 -4.23
C PRO A 380 18.71 13.48 -4.62
N GLN A 381 18.08 13.50 -5.79
CA GLN A 381 17.28 12.37 -6.28
C GLN A 381 18.12 11.09 -6.37
N ILE A 382 17.56 10.01 -5.81
CA ILE A 382 18.20 8.69 -5.74
C ILE A 382 19.57 8.81 -5.06
N CYS A 383 19.55 9.29 -3.80
CA CYS A 383 20.76 9.49 -3.04
C CYS A 383 21.47 8.16 -2.78
N SER A 384 22.69 8.00 -3.30
CA SER A 384 23.46 6.75 -3.28
C SER A 384 24.71 6.81 -2.42
N GLY A 385 25.22 8.00 -2.07
CA GLY A 385 26.40 8.18 -1.24
C GLY A 385 26.27 9.35 -0.27
N VAL A 386 26.76 9.16 0.96
CA VAL A 386 26.90 10.21 1.97
C VAL A 386 28.30 10.16 2.58
N SER A 387 28.90 11.32 2.85
CA SER A 387 30.21 11.45 3.47
C SER A 387 30.26 12.67 4.38
N THR A 388 31.03 12.59 5.47
CA THR A 388 31.19 13.66 6.46
C THR A 388 32.66 13.94 6.70
N THR A 389 32.98 15.18 7.05
CA THR A 389 34.34 15.50 7.52
C THR A 389 34.63 14.79 8.85
N PRO A 390 35.90 14.56 9.23
CA PRO A 390 36.24 13.92 10.51
C PRO A 390 35.72 14.66 11.75
N ASN A 391 35.59 15.99 11.66
CA ASN A 391 34.95 16.81 12.68
C ASN A 391 33.41 16.83 12.57
N GLY A 392 32.85 16.06 11.62
CA GLY A 392 31.44 15.91 11.23
C GLY A 392 30.67 17.19 10.93
N ARG A 393 31.35 18.33 10.83
CA ARG A 393 30.71 19.64 10.68
C ARG A 393 30.20 19.86 9.26
N ARG A 394 30.82 19.24 8.26
CA ARG A 394 30.36 19.27 6.88
C ARG A 394 29.91 17.88 6.45
N MET A 395 28.84 17.85 5.66
CA MET A 395 28.32 16.65 5.03
C MET A 395 28.13 16.88 3.54
N ILE A 396 28.43 15.85 2.75
CA ILE A 396 28.13 15.78 1.33
C ILE A 396 27.21 14.59 1.09
N ALA A 397 26.26 14.76 0.18
CA ALA A 397 25.46 13.67 -0.34
C ALA A 397 25.37 13.78 -1.85
N VAL A 398 25.38 12.63 -2.51
CA VAL A 398 25.34 12.52 -3.97
C VAL A 398 24.19 11.63 -4.40
N GLY A 399 23.48 12.10 -5.42
CA GLY A 399 22.47 11.32 -6.13
C GLY A 399 22.85 11.13 -7.59
N HIS A 400 21.88 10.73 -8.41
CA HIS A 400 22.11 10.42 -9.82
C HIS A 400 22.56 11.62 -10.67
N ALA A 401 22.30 12.86 -10.27
CA ALA A 401 22.60 14.04 -11.10
C ALA A 401 23.15 15.24 -10.33
N GLU A 402 23.13 15.18 -9.00
CA GLU A 402 23.39 16.32 -8.14
C GLU A 402 24.22 15.92 -6.92
N VAL A 403 25.05 16.85 -6.46
CA VAL A 403 25.82 16.78 -5.22
C VAL A 403 25.42 17.96 -4.37
N TRP A 404 25.09 17.68 -3.12
CA TRP A 404 24.63 18.68 -2.18
C TRP A 404 25.60 18.69 -0.99
N ALA A 405 25.81 19.87 -0.43
CA ALA A 405 26.65 20.05 0.75
C ALA A 405 25.86 20.71 1.88
N TRP A 406 26.16 20.31 3.11
CA TRP A 406 25.55 20.84 4.32
C TRP A 406 26.59 21.26 5.35
N ASP A 407 26.26 22.29 6.12
CA ASP A 407 26.84 22.56 7.43
C ASP A 407 25.92 21.97 8.52
N LEU A 408 26.47 21.04 9.30
CA LEU A 408 25.81 20.35 10.41
C LEU A 408 26.08 21.00 11.78
N ALA A 409 26.93 22.04 11.87
CA ALA A 409 27.16 22.75 13.14
C ALA A 409 26.04 23.73 13.50
N ALA A 410 25.21 24.12 12.53
CA ALA A 410 24.04 24.94 12.80
C ALA A 410 22.96 24.10 13.50
N ASN A 411 22.16 24.75 14.36
CA ASN A 411 21.07 24.11 15.09
C ASN A 411 20.04 23.47 14.12
N GLN A 412 19.96 24.00 12.90
CA GLN A 412 19.33 23.37 11.74
C GLN A 412 20.37 23.20 10.63
N PRO A 413 20.53 22.00 10.04
CA PRO A 413 21.45 21.77 8.93
C PRO A 413 21.21 22.73 7.77
N LEU A 414 22.22 23.49 7.38
CA LEU A 414 22.13 24.48 6.31
C LEU A 414 22.72 23.89 5.03
N VAL A 415 21.94 23.91 3.93
CA VAL A 415 22.49 23.58 2.60
C VAL A 415 23.46 24.69 2.19
N LEU A 416 24.73 24.35 2.00
CA LEU A 416 25.76 25.27 1.55
C LEU A 416 25.68 25.52 0.04
N TRP A 417 25.52 24.46 -0.74
CA TRP A 417 25.41 24.53 -2.20
C TRP A 417 24.82 23.24 -2.79
N LYS A 418 24.36 23.34 -4.04
CA LYS A 418 23.84 22.24 -4.86
C LYS A 418 24.44 22.31 -6.26
N THR A 419 25.28 21.34 -6.61
CA THR A 419 25.98 21.31 -7.89
C THR A 419 25.45 20.18 -8.77
N LYS A 420 25.18 20.49 -10.05
CA LYS A 420 24.81 19.50 -11.07
C LYS A 420 26.07 18.96 -11.73
N ILE A 421 26.23 17.64 -11.73
CA ILE A 421 27.46 16.97 -12.19
C ILE A 421 27.22 16.00 -13.36
N GLY A 422 26.04 16.08 -13.99
CA GLY A 422 25.61 15.16 -15.04
C GLY A 422 25.08 13.83 -14.48
N ARG A 423 24.44 13.02 -15.33
CA ARG A 423 23.79 11.78 -14.89
C ARG A 423 24.83 10.67 -14.65
N LEU A 424 25.08 10.37 -13.39
CA LEU A 424 25.92 9.27 -12.91
C LEU A 424 25.05 8.11 -12.44
N ILE A 425 25.44 6.88 -12.78
CA ILE A 425 24.82 5.66 -12.26
C ILE A 425 25.70 5.14 -11.11
N ARG A 426 25.07 4.81 -9.97
CA ARG A 426 25.75 4.40 -8.73
C ARG A 426 26.86 5.38 -8.33
N ALA A 427 26.49 6.65 -8.26
CA ALA A 427 27.41 7.72 -7.89
C ALA A 427 27.85 7.60 -6.43
N ASN A 428 29.08 7.99 -6.14
CA ASN A 428 29.59 8.08 -4.78
C ASN A 428 30.36 9.39 -4.62
N ALA A 429 30.48 9.85 -3.38
CA ALA A 429 31.19 11.08 -3.07
C ALA A 429 31.90 10.96 -1.71
N GLU A 430 33.07 11.61 -1.61
CA GLU A 430 33.83 11.67 -0.38
C GLU A 430 34.36 13.09 -0.18
N ILE A 431 34.29 13.60 1.05
CA ILE A 431 34.89 14.87 1.44
C ILE A 431 36.25 14.63 2.08
N SER A 432 37.25 15.44 1.73
CA SER A 432 38.59 15.32 2.29
C SER A 432 38.62 15.60 3.80
N PRO A 433 39.57 15.02 4.56
CA PRO A 433 39.70 15.25 5.99
C PRO A 433 39.82 16.72 6.43
N ASP A 434 40.49 17.55 5.62
CA ASP A 434 40.60 19.00 5.84
C ASP A 434 39.31 19.78 5.48
N GLY A 435 38.32 19.12 4.86
CA GLY A 435 37.05 19.70 4.45
C GLY A 435 37.15 20.65 3.27
N ARG A 436 38.23 20.60 2.49
CA ARG A 436 38.51 21.50 1.34
C ARG A 436 38.07 20.92 0.00
N TRP A 437 38.10 19.60 -0.17
CA TRP A 437 37.88 18.93 -1.45
C TRP A 437 36.71 17.96 -1.35
N VAL A 438 35.95 17.83 -2.43
CA VAL A 438 34.92 16.80 -2.60
C VAL A 438 35.22 16.02 -3.87
N ALA A 439 35.46 14.72 -3.75
CA ALA A 439 35.61 13.82 -4.88
C ALA A 439 34.26 13.20 -5.24
N VAL A 440 33.96 13.13 -6.54
CA VAL A 440 32.70 12.56 -7.05
C VAL A 440 32.95 11.73 -8.31
N GLY A 441 32.29 10.57 -8.41
CA GLY A 441 32.35 9.71 -9.60
C GLY A 441 31.30 8.60 -9.60
N GLY A 442 31.22 7.85 -10.70
CA GLY A 442 30.21 6.80 -10.92
C GLY A 442 30.61 5.79 -12.02
N GLU A 443 29.79 4.76 -12.24
CA GLU A 443 30.22 3.55 -12.98
C GLU A 443 30.15 3.64 -14.51
N THR A 444 29.24 4.44 -15.09
CA THR A 444 28.86 4.26 -16.51
C THR A 444 29.56 5.17 -17.52
N LYS A 445 30.34 6.16 -17.06
CA LYS A 445 31.28 7.02 -17.83
C LYS A 445 31.57 8.28 -17.02
N GLY A 446 32.83 8.66 -16.91
CA GLY A 446 33.22 9.97 -16.41
C GLY A 446 34.43 9.88 -15.51
N ASN A 447 35.40 10.73 -15.81
CA ASN A 447 36.49 11.10 -14.94
C ASN A 447 35.99 11.40 -13.51
N VAL A 448 36.83 11.19 -12.50
CA VAL A 448 36.52 11.63 -11.13
C VAL A 448 36.62 13.14 -11.06
N ILE A 449 35.58 13.80 -10.57
CA ILE A 449 35.50 15.24 -10.45
C ILE A 449 35.90 15.64 -9.03
N LEU A 450 36.79 16.62 -8.91
CA LEU A 450 37.17 17.27 -7.65
C LEU A 450 36.51 18.65 -7.60
N LEU A 451 35.60 18.81 -6.65
CA LEU A 451 34.93 20.07 -6.34
C LEU A 451 35.60 20.75 -5.16
N ASP A 452 35.56 22.08 -5.14
CA ASP A 452 35.85 22.85 -3.94
C ASP A 452 34.71 22.69 -2.93
N ALA A 453 35.01 22.25 -1.72
CA ALA A 453 33.99 21.93 -0.72
C ALA A 453 33.24 23.15 -0.18
N ALA A 454 33.78 24.36 -0.33
CA ALA A 454 33.13 25.58 0.15
C ALA A 454 32.13 26.13 -0.87
N THR A 455 32.43 26.02 -2.16
CA THR A 455 31.66 26.62 -3.26
C THR A 455 30.87 25.61 -4.08
N GLY A 456 31.31 24.36 -4.12
CA GLY A 456 30.74 23.32 -4.99
C GLY A 456 31.20 23.41 -6.45
N ASP A 457 32.14 24.32 -6.74
CA ASP A 457 32.67 24.53 -8.09
C ASP A 457 33.66 23.43 -8.47
N GLU A 458 33.62 23.01 -9.72
CA GLU A 458 34.61 22.09 -10.27
C GLU A 458 35.97 22.77 -10.33
N VAL A 459 36.93 22.26 -9.55
CA VAL A 459 38.32 22.72 -9.59
C VAL A 459 39.13 21.87 -10.55
N ARG A 460 38.85 20.57 -10.59
CA ARG A 460 39.66 19.64 -11.36
C ARG A 460 38.88 18.37 -11.72
N THR A 461 39.33 17.72 -12.79
CA THR A 461 38.85 16.43 -13.22
C THR A 461 40.05 15.47 -13.39
N LEU A 462 40.02 14.32 -12.71
CA LEU A 462 41.04 13.27 -12.78
C LEU A 462 40.66 12.27 -13.88
N SER A 463 41.57 12.02 -14.82
CA SER A 463 41.34 11.13 -15.97
C SER A 463 41.31 9.63 -15.61
N VAL A 464 40.42 9.26 -14.70
CA VAL A 464 40.17 7.91 -14.20
C VAL A 464 38.67 7.73 -13.93
N GLY A 465 38.13 6.58 -14.27
CA GLY A 465 36.78 6.19 -13.88
C GLY A 465 36.80 5.45 -12.54
N GLY A 466 35.86 5.75 -11.65
CA GLY A 466 35.77 5.08 -10.36
C GLY A 466 34.54 5.51 -9.58
N SER A 467 34.09 4.63 -8.69
CA SER A 467 32.97 4.84 -7.77
C SER A 467 33.38 4.67 -6.30
N GLY A 468 34.65 4.32 -6.04
CA GLY A 468 35.25 4.24 -4.71
C GLY A 468 36.36 5.28 -4.55
N PHE A 469 36.34 5.97 -3.40
CA PHE A 469 37.27 7.02 -3.01
C PHE A 469 37.79 6.76 -1.60
N ALA A 470 39.06 7.09 -1.36
CA ALA A 470 39.62 7.24 -0.02
C ALA A 470 40.67 8.36 -0.05
N PHE A 471 40.52 9.39 0.78
CA PHE A 471 41.54 10.43 0.97
C PHE A 471 42.61 10.01 1.99
N SER A 472 43.85 10.46 1.80
CA SER A 472 44.88 10.40 2.85
C SER A 472 44.51 11.32 4.01
N SER A 473 44.98 10.99 5.22
CA SER A 473 44.71 11.77 6.43
C SER A 473 45.18 13.24 6.34
N ASP A 474 46.22 13.51 5.55
CA ASP A 474 46.73 14.86 5.26
C ASP A 474 46.05 15.55 4.07
N SER A 475 45.04 14.91 3.47
CA SER A 475 44.25 15.39 2.32
C SER A 475 45.06 15.64 1.03
N LYS A 476 46.31 15.17 0.94
CA LYS A 476 47.16 15.38 -0.24
C LYS A 476 47.02 14.31 -1.31
N LEU A 477 46.61 13.10 -0.92
CA LEU A 477 46.44 11.98 -1.83
C LEU A 477 44.99 11.51 -1.83
N ILE A 478 44.57 10.96 -2.97
CA ILE A 478 43.29 10.26 -3.12
C ILE A 478 43.52 8.94 -3.84
N ALA A 479 43.02 7.85 -3.26
CA ALA A 479 42.91 6.56 -3.92
C ALA A 479 41.55 6.46 -4.61
N VAL A 480 41.56 6.00 -5.86
CA VAL A 480 40.37 5.81 -6.70
C VAL A 480 40.34 4.37 -7.20
N TRP A 481 39.17 3.73 -7.07
CA TRP A 481 38.90 2.41 -7.64
C TRP A 481 37.46 2.30 -8.16
N ALA A 482 37.20 1.30 -9.01
CA ALA A 482 35.86 1.00 -9.50
C ALA A 482 35.21 -0.08 -8.63
N LYS A 483 34.10 0.24 -7.96
CA LYS A 483 33.25 -0.75 -7.29
C LYS A 483 32.41 -1.43 -8.39
N ALA A 484 32.57 -2.73 -8.60
CA ALA A 484 31.85 -3.43 -9.68
C ALA A 484 30.36 -3.58 -9.38
N PRO A 485 29.52 -3.60 -10.42
CA PRO A 485 28.45 -4.59 -10.49
C PRO A 485 28.16 -5.02 -11.93
N SER A 486 27.96 -6.32 -12.13
CA SER A 486 27.14 -6.91 -13.21
C SER A 486 27.30 -6.32 -14.62
N LEU A 487 27.92 -7.09 -15.52
CA LEU A 487 28.01 -6.89 -16.98
C LEU A 487 29.24 -6.08 -17.46
N ASN A 488 30.43 -6.65 -17.31
CA ASN A 488 31.35 -6.94 -18.43
C ASN A 488 32.67 -7.49 -17.87
N ALA A 489 32.99 -8.73 -18.21
CA ALA A 489 34.31 -9.32 -17.95
C ALA A 489 35.37 -8.54 -18.75
N GLY A 490 36.14 -7.67 -18.08
CA GLY A 490 37.30 -7.02 -18.72
C GLY A 490 37.70 -5.61 -18.23
N THR A 491 36.95 -4.96 -17.35
CA THR A 491 37.39 -3.66 -16.78
C THR A 491 38.52 -3.85 -15.78
N LYS A 492 39.65 -3.17 -15.99
CA LYS A 492 40.74 -3.09 -15.00
C LYS A 492 40.22 -2.37 -13.75
N THR A 493 40.36 -3.04 -12.60
CA THR A 493 39.90 -2.65 -11.26
C THR A 493 41.07 -2.21 -10.38
N ASP A 494 42.18 -1.80 -11.01
CA ASP A 494 43.38 -1.33 -10.35
C ASP A 494 43.06 -0.13 -9.44
N VAL A 495 43.75 -0.05 -8.30
CA VAL A 495 43.66 1.12 -7.43
C VAL A 495 44.66 2.15 -7.92
N THR A 496 44.20 3.35 -8.23
CA THR A 496 45.06 4.45 -8.67
C THR A 496 45.15 5.50 -7.58
N VAL A 497 46.36 6.00 -7.31
CA VAL A 497 46.59 7.02 -6.28
C VAL A 497 47.07 8.30 -6.94
N TRP A 498 46.38 9.40 -6.65
CA TRP A 498 46.56 10.70 -7.28
C TRP A 498 46.92 11.76 -6.25
N ASN A 499 47.71 12.75 -6.66
CA ASN A 499 47.90 13.95 -5.88
C ASN A 499 46.68 14.87 -6.08
N VAL A 500 46.05 15.27 -4.98
CA VAL A 500 44.82 16.07 -4.99
C VAL A 500 45.07 17.49 -5.51
N THR A 501 46.23 18.06 -5.21
CA THR A 501 46.53 19.48 -5.50
C THR A 501 46.78 19.71 -6.99
N ASP A 502 47.60 18.86 -7.62
CA ASP A 502 47.95 19.01 -9.03
C ASP A 502 47.19 18.04 -9.97
N GLY A 503 46.49 17.05 -9.41
CA GLY A 503 45.73 16.04 -10.14
C GLY A 503 46.58 15.05 -10.92
N LYS A 504 47.86 14.90 -10.60
CA LYS A 504 48.73 13.96 -11.28
C LYS A 504 48.64 12.58 -10.64
N LEU A 505 48.63 11.55 -11.50
CA LEU A 505 48.75 10.16 -11.07
C LEU A 505 50.12 9.97 -10.40
N ARG A 506 50.11 9.46 -9.17
CA ARG A 506 51.33 9.18 -8.42
C ARG A 506 51.83 7.77 -8.69
N TYR A 507 50.95 6.78 -8.54
CA TYR A 507 51.21 5.38 -8.86
C TYR A 507 49.91 4.59 -9.04
N THR A 508 50.04 3.39 -9.62
CA THR A 508 48.94 2.42 -9.78
C THR A 508 49.29 1.14 -9.06
N VAL A 509 48.35 0.62 -8.26
CA VAL A 509 48.44 -0.69 -7.62
C VAL A 509 47.66 -1.71 -8.47
N PRO A 510 48.34 -2.66 -9.12
CA PRO A 510 47.70 -3.56 -10.08
C PRO A 510 46.95 -4.70 -9.38
N PHE A 511 45.71 -4.93 -9.79
CA PHE A 511 44.87 -6.06 -9.38
C PHE A 511 44.40 -6.81 -10.63
N ALA A 512 45.21 -7.78 -11.09
CA ALA A 512 44.87 -8.59 -12.24
C ALA A 512 43.70 -9.55 -11.92
N ASN A 513 42.66 -9.53 -12.75
CA ASN A 513 41.52 -10.45 -12.71
C ASN A 513 40.73 -10.50 -11.37
N THR A 514 40.77 -9.43 -10.56
CA THR A 514 39.97 -9.34 -9.32
C THR A 514 39.52 -7.91 -9.05
N THR A 515 38.38 -7.72 -8.40
CA THR A 515 37.84 -6.39 -8.07
C THR A 515 38.23 -5.99 -6.65
N VAL A 516 38.70 -4.75 -6.47
CA VAL A 516 38.89 -4.18 -5.13
C VAL A 516 37.55 -3.67 -4.60
N THR A 517 37.19 -4.09 -3.39
CA THR A 517 35.88 -3.76 -2.80
C THR A 517 35.95 -2.61 -1.80
N SER A 518 37.07 -2.45 -1.09
CA SER A 518 37.31 -1.32 -0.20
C SER A 518 38.80 -0.98 -0.07
N VAL A 519 39.08 0.32 0.09
CA VAL A 519 40.43 0.89 0.32
C VAL A 519 40.37 1.86 1.50
N ALA A 520 41.42 1.91 2.32
CA ALA A 520 41.56 2.89 3.39
C ALA A 520 43.03 3.32 3.60
N PHE A 521 43.26 4.60 3.87
CA PHE A 521 44.58 5.10 4.30
C PHE A 521 44.74 4.95 5.82
N ALA A 522 45.96 4.61 6.24
CA ALA A 522 46.33 4.63 7.64
C ALA A 522 46.36 6.08 8.17
N PRO A 523 46.05 6.32 9.47
CA PRO A 523 45.99 7.67 10.02
C PRO A 523 47.34 8.41 9.97
N ASP A 524 48.44 7.66 10.04
CA ASP A 524 49.81 8.19 9.93
C ASP A 524 50.22 8.52 8.47
N GLY A 525 49.36 8.19 7.50
CA GLY A 525 49.59 8.43 6.08
C GLY A 525 50.63 7.51 5.43
N LYS A 526 51.15 6.49 6.13
CA LYS A 526 52.26 5.66 5.64
C LYS A 526 51.83 4.39 4.92
N ALA A 527 50.62 3.91 5.20
CA ALA A 527 50.09 2.68 4.63
C ALA A 527 48.71 2.86 3.99
N VAL A 528 48.41 2.03 3.00
CA VAL A 528 47.10 1.87 2.38
C VAL A 528 46.68 0.41 2.54
N ALA A 529 45.48 0.18 3.05
CA ALA A 529 44.88 -1.14 3.12
C ALA A 529 43.90 -1.34 1.95
N THR A 530 43.91 -2.53 1.36
CA THR A 530 42.98 -2.92 0.30
C THR A 530 42.39 -4.29 0.60
N VAL A 531 41.11 -4.47 0.30
CA VAL A 531 40.46 -5.78 0.24
C VAL A 531 39.85 -6.02 -1.14
N ALA A 532 39.97 -7.26 -1.64
CA ALA A 532 39.53 -7.65 -2.98
C ALA A 532 38.58 -8.87 -2.96
N GLU A 533 37.82 -9.05 -4.04
CA GLU A 533 36.87 -10.17 -4.22
C GLU A 533 37.52 -11.55 -4.18
N ASP A 534 38.81 -11.64 -4.46
CA ASP A 534 39.59 -12.86 -4.31
C ASP A 534 40.07 -13.12 -2.87
N ARG A 535 39.47 -12.41 -1.90
CA ARG A 535 39.65 -12.61 -0.45
C ARG A 535 41.02 -12.20 0.07
N ARG A 536 41.80 -11.43 -0.71
CA ARG A 536 43.07 -10.87 -0.25
C ARG A 536 42.87 -9.57 0.51
N LEU A 537 43.36 -9.53 1.75
CA LEU A 537 43.57 -8.30 2.53
C LEU A 537 45.06 -7.97 2.55
N GLN A 538 45.43 -6.79 2.04
CA GLN A 538 46.83 -6.43 1.80
C GLN A 538 47.14 -4.97 2.19
N LEU A 539 48.36 -4.75 2.69
CA LEU A 539 48.92 -3.43 2.97
C LEU A 539 49.95 -3.03 1.92
N TRP A 540 49.92 -1.75 1.58
CA TRP A 540 50.78 -1.09 0.61
C TRP A 540 51.38 0.16 1.23
N ASP A 541 52.60 0.48 0.82
CA ASP A 541 53.24 1.74 1.15
C ASP A 541 52.51 2.90 0.45
N ALA A 542 52.06 3.89 1.22
CA ALA A 542 51.22 4.98 0.73
C ALA A 542 51.98 5.97 -0.17
N ASP A 543 53.32 5.99 -0.13
CA ASP A 543 54.12 6.91 -0.92
C ASP A 543 54.58 6.31 -2.24
N SER A 544 54.91 5.01 -2.25
CA SER A 544 55.49 4.29 -3.39
C SER A 544 54.54 3.29 -4.05
N GLY A 545 53.45 2.91 -3.40
CA GLY A 545 52.53 1.86 -3.88
C GLY A 545 53.10 0.45 -3.81
N LYS A 546 54.24 0.25 -3.14
CA LYS A 546 54.87 -1.06 -3.00
C LYS A 546 54.13 -1.91 -1.96
N ALA A 547 53.94 -3.19 -2.24
CA ALA A 547 53.37 -4.12 -1.27
C ALA A 547 54.25 -4.22 -0.01
N GLN A 548 53.64 -4.03 1.16
CA GLN A 548 54.30 -4.17 2.46
C GLN A 548 54.06 -5.55 3.06
N SER A 549 52.80 -5.94 3.21
CA SER A 549 52.43 -7.21 3.86
C SER A 549 51.07 -7.72 3.41
N LYS A 550 50.94 -9.04 3.29
CA LYS A 550 49.67 -9.74 3.06
C LYS A 550 49.11 -10.17 4.42
N LEU A 551 47.92 -9.68 4.77
CA LEU A 551 47.32 -9.89 6.09
C LEU A 551 46.41 -11.12 6.13
N ALA A 552 45.59 -11.30 5.08
CA ALA A 552 44.67 -12.43 4.97
C ALA A 552 44.49 -12.88 3.51
N GLU A 553 44.21 -14.17 3.34
CA GLU A 553 43.79 -14.79 2.07
C GLU A 553 42.34 -15.33 2.13
N ASP A 554 41.71 -15.23 3.30
CA ASP A 554 40.36 -15.68 3.57
C ASP A 554 39.41 -14.51 3.86
N ALA A 555 39.77 -13.27 3.47
CA ALA A 555 38.93 -12.09 3.67
C ALA A 555 37.54 -12.23 3.09
N ASP A 556 36.57 -11.59 3.73
CA ASP A 556 35.23 -11.56 3.18
C ASP A 556 35.25 -10.65 1.93
N PRO A 557 34.85 -11.14 0.75
CA PRO A 557 34.94 -10.38 -0.49
C PRO A 557 34.12 -9.09 -0.45
N HIS A 558 33.07 -9.03 0.39
CA HIS A 558 32.20 -7.86 0.54
C HIS A 558 32.53 -7.02 1.78
N SER A 559 33.69 -7.23 2.41
CA SER A 559 34.09 -6.45 3.58
C SER A 559 34.47 -5.01 3.25
N SER A 560 34.29 -4.13 4.23
CA SER A 560 34.87 -2.79 4.24
C SER A 560 36.07 -2.76 5.20
N VAL A 561 37.06 -1.93 4.87
CA VAL A 561 38.26 -1.74 5.70
C VAL A 561 38.36 -0.31 6.22
N GLY A 562 38.89 -0.14 7.42
CA GLY A 562 39.15 1.17 8.02
C GLY A 562 40.15 1.08 9.17
N PHE A 563 40.77 2.21 9.53
CA PHE A 563 41.75 2.26 10.62
C PHE A 563 41.19 2.95 11.85
N LEU A 564 41.51 2.41 13.03
CA LEU A 564 41.34 3.09 14.30
C LEU A 564 42.45 4.14 14.50
N LYS A 565 42.23 5.09 15.42
CA LYS A 565 43.22 6.15 15.74
C LYS A 565 44.58 5.61 16.20
N ASP A 566 44.60 4.44 16.82
CA ASP A 566 45.83 3.77 17.27
C ASP A 566 46.59 3.05 16.14
N GLY A 567 46.07 3.08 14.91
CA GLY A 567 46.63 2.41 13.74
C GLY A 567 46.15 0.97 13.55
N THR A 568 45.30 0.43 14.41
CA THR A 568 44.73 -0.91 14.21
C THR A 568 43.83 -0.92 12.97
N LEU A 569 44.04 -1.87 12.07
CA LEU A 569 43.19 -2.06 10.89
C LEU A 569 41.98 -2.93 11.25
N VAL A 570 40.79 -2.46 10.88
CA VAL A 570 39.52 -3.14 11.06
C VAL A 570 39.00 -3.59 9.69
N GLU A 571 38.63 -4.86 9.59
CA GLU A 571 37.91 -5.45 8.46
C GLU A 571 36.53 -5.86 8.96
N ALA A 572 35.47 -5.29 8.39
CA ALA A 572 34.09 -5.55 8.79
C ALA A 572 33.27 -6.12 7.63
N SER A 573 32.51 -7.19 7.89
CA SER A 573 31.52 -7.77 6.97
C SER A 573 30.27 -8.25 7.72
N ALA A 574 29.22 -8.62 6.98
CA ALA A 574 27.94 -9.09 7.50
C ALA A 574 28.07 -10.12 8.64
N GLY A 575 29.05 -11.03 8.57
CA GLY A 575 29.23 -12.10 9.55
C GLY A 575 30.34 -11.93 10.58
N ARG A 576 31.28 -10.98 10.39
CA ARG A 576 32.43 -10.84 11.29
C ARG A 576 33.13 -9.48 11.21
N ILE A 577 33.73 -9.09 12.34
CA ILE A 577 34.66 -7.98 12.43
C ILE A 577 36.02 -8.52 12.88
N ARG A 578 37.08 -8.26 12.11
CA ARG A 578 38.47 -8.66 12.39
C ARG A 578 39.34 -7.44 12.62
N PHE A 579 40.31 -7.60 13.51
CA PHE A 579 41.25 -6.56 13.92
C PHE A 579 42.66 -7.03 13.63
N TRP A 580 43.43 -6.19 12.95
CA TRP A 580 44.74 -6.51 12.42
C TRP A 580 45.74 -5.47 12.92
N ASN A 581 46.88 -5.95 13.43
CA ASN A 581 48.02 -5.09 13.67
C ASN A 581 48.80 -4.94 12.36
N PRO A 582 48.85 -3.74 11.75
CA PRO A 582 49.48 -3.56 10.44
C PRO A 582 51.01 -3.72 10.47
N THR A 583 51.65 -3.57 11.64
CA THR A 583 53.11 -3.73 11.77
C THR A 583 53.51 -5.20 11.84
N THR A 584 52.75 -6.01 12.59
CA THR A 584 53.08 -7.43 12.78
C THR A 584 52.39 -8.35 11.78
N GLY A 585 51.36 -7.86 11.09
CA GLY A 585 50.53 -8.61 10.17
C GLY A 585 49.59 -9.62 10.85
N LYS A 586 49.54 -9.65 12.19
CA LYS A 586 48.75 -10.60 12.97
C LYS A 586 47.42 -9.99 13.41
N GLN A 587 46.43 -10.85 13.61
CA GLN A 587 45.19 -10.42 14.27
C GLN A 587 45.50 -9.96 15.70
N SER A 588 45.03 -8.77 16.07
CA SER A 588 45.28 -8.18 17.39
C SER A 588 44.33 -8.71 18.47
N LYS A 589 43.14 -9.18 18.07
CA LYS A 589 42.17 -9.86 18.95
C LYS A 589 41.30 -10.85 18.16
N PRO A 590 40.60 -11.79 18.84
CA PRO A 590 39.69 -12.72 18.20
C PRO A 590 38.64 -12.01 17.34
N ALA A 591 38.24 -12.65 16.24
CA ALA A 591 37.18 -12.15 15.38
C ALA A 591 35.87 -12.07 16.16
N ILE A 592 35.18 -10.95 16.02
CA ILE A 592 33.87 -10.73 16.60
C ILE A 592 32.84 -11.22 15.59
N LYS A 593 31.90 -12.07 16.01
CA LYS A 593 30.79 -12.51 15.17
C LYS A 593 29.67 -11.46 15.20
N THR A 594 29.20 -11.04 14.03
CA THR A 594 28.08 -10.12 13.87
C THR A 594 26.86 -10.83 13.30
N THR A 595 25.67 -10.32 13.58
CA THR A 595 24.37 -10.79 13.03
C THR A 595 23.88 -9.89 11.90
N ASP A 596 24.78 -9.08 11.34
CA ASP A 596 24.46 -7.99 10.43
C ASP A 596 24.27 -8.47 8.97
N THR A 597 23.65 -7.62 8.15
CA THR A 597 23.39 -7.82 6.72
C THR A 597 23.96 -6.69 5.86
N ALA A 598 24.74 -5.78 6.44
CA ALA A 598 25.20 -4.59 5.75
C ALA A 598 26.24 -4.88 4.65
N ASP A 599 26.13 -4.13 3.55
CA ASP A 599 27.03 -4.15 2.40
C ASP A 599 28.13 -3.08 2.52
N VAL A 600 27.90 -2.05 3.33
CA VAL A 600 28.81 -0.92 3.51
C VAL A 600 28.98 -0.64 4.99
N TYR A 601 30.24 -0.61 5.45
CA TYR A 601 30.55 -0.25 6.83
C TYR A 601 31.32 1.07 6.93
N ARG A 602 31.07 1.80 8.03
CA ARG A 602 31.79 3.01 8.43
C ARG A 602 32.09 2.99 9.92
N LEU A 603 33.31 3.37 10.28
CA LEU A 603 33.72 3.60 11.67
C LEU A 603 33.36 5.04 12.08
N SER A 604 32.97 5.21 13.34
CA SER A 604 32.87 6.54 13.94
C SER A 604 34.26 7.19 14.06
N ALA A 605 34.30 8.52 14.10
CA ALA A 605 35.56 9.27 14.15
C ALA A 605 36.41 8.95 15.40
N ASP A 606 35.80 8.51 16.49
CA ASP A 606 36.47 8.05 17.71
C ASP A 606 36.85 6.56 17.69
N GLY A 607 36.40 5.81 16.68
CA GLY A 607 36.66 4.37 16.51
C GLY A 607 35.88 3.47 17.48
N THR A 608 34.89 4.01 18.21
CA THR A 608 34.13 3.24 19.21
C THR A 608 32.91 2.54 18.63
N GLN A 609 32.37 3.05 17.51
CA GLN A 609 31.16 2.54 16.87
C GLN A 609 31.41 2.17 15.41
N LEU A 610 30.67 1.18 14.93
CA LEU A 610 30.67 0.71 13.55
C LEU A 610 29.23 0.69 13.04
N ALA A 611 28.92 1.50 12.04
CA ALA A 611 27.63 1.50 11.37
C ALA A 611 27.68 0.71 10.07
N GLY A 612 26.66 -0.10 9.83
CA GLY A 612 26.46 -0.82 8.57
C GLY A 612 25.21 -0.31 7.84
N ALA A 613 25.30 -0.18 6.52
CA ALA A 613 24.15 0.10 5.64
C ALA A 613 23.80 -1.18 4.85
N GLY A 614 22.55 -1.65 4.96
CA GLY A 614 22.09 -2.87 4.29
C GLY A 614 20.63 -2.81 3.81
N LEU A 615 20.15 -3.94 3.31
CA LEU A 615 18.83 -4.06 2.65
C LEU A 615 17.65 -3.69 3.56
N PHE A 616 17.73 -3.99 4.85
CA PHE A 616 16.64 -3.82 5.81
C PHE A 616 16.83 -2.63 6.78
N GLY A 617 17.83 -1.78 6.51
CA GLY A 617 18.10 -0.57 7.27
C GLY A 617 19.55 -0.41 7.67
N VAL A 618 19.75 0.19 8.83
CA VAL A 618 21.08 0.50 9.38
C VAL A 618 21.33 -0.36 10.61
N SER A 619 22.52 -0.95 10.67
CA SER A 619 23.02 -1.65 11.85
C SER A 619 24.06 -0.79 12.56
N LEU A 620 24.22 -0.99 13.87
CA LEU A 620 25.20 -0.26 14.66
C LEU A 620 25.82 -1.18 15.69
N HIS A 621 27.14 -1.19 15.80
CA HIS A 621 27.88 -2.08 16.69
C HIS A 621 28.94 -1.31 17.49
N GLU A 622 29.17 -1.76 18.71
CA GLU A 622 30.29 -1.33 19.54
C GLU A 622 31.55 -2.09 19.10
N VAL A 623 32.59 -1.37 18.70
CA VAL A 623 33.82 -1.95 18.11
C VAL A 623 34.61 -2.79 19.13
N ALA A 624 34.55 -2.42 20.41
CA ALA A 624 35.28 -3.12 21.47
C ALA A 624 34.71 -4.52 21.72
N SER A 625 33.39 -4.60 21.91
CA SER A 625 32.65 -5.78 22.35
C SER A 625 32.00 -6.55 21.20
N GLY A 626 31.73 -5.90 20.08
CA GLY A 626 30.91 -6.43 18.98
C GLY A 626 29.42 -6.38 19.22
N ARG A 627 29.01 -5.88 20.39
CA ARG A 627 27.61 -5.82 20.78
C ARG A 627 26.90 -4.82 19.88
N GLU A 628 25.74 -5.24 19.38
CA GLU A 628 24.86 -4.35 18.63
C GLU A 628 24.33 -3.23 19.55
N ILE A 629 24.45 -1.98 19.10
CA ILE A 629 24.01 -0.78 19.84
C ILE A 629 22.58 -0.48 19.42
N GLY A 630 21.69 -0.37 20.41
CA GLY A 630 20.26 -0.17 20.20
C GLY A 630 19.44 -1.42 20.57
N THR A 631 18.21 -1.49 20.05
CA THR A 631 17.20 -2.49 20.48
C THR A 631 17.03 -3.67 19.52
N THR A 632 17.98 -3.91 18.61
CA THR A 632 17.90 -4.96 17.59
C THR A 632 18.12 -6.38 18.11
N ALA A 633 18.64 -6.55 19.34
CA ALA A 633 18.78 -7.86 19.97
C ALA A 633 17.42 -8.56 20.14
N GLY A 634 17.12 -9.52 19.25
CA GLY A 634 15.87 -10.28 19.23
C GLY A 634 14.74 -9.67 18.39
N MET A 635 14.92 -8.50 17.78
CA MET A 635 13.92 -7.92 16.88
C MET A 635 13.96 -8.65 15.52
N PRO A 636 12.87 -8.65 14.72
CA PRO A 636 12.88 -9.21 13.37
C PRO A 636 13.96 -8.49 12.56
N ASP A 637 15.01 -9.19 12.12
CA ASP A 637 16.17 -8.66 11.38
C ASP A 637 15.92 -8.61 9.85
N GLY A 638 14.66 -8.78 9.45
CA GLY A 638 14.24 -8.78 8.05
C GLY A 638 12.73 -8.66 7.88
N LEU A 639 12.22 -9.08 6.73
CA LEU A 639 10.82 -8.90 6.35
C LEU A 639 9.92 -9.85 7.13
N VAL A 640 8.80 -9.32 7.65
CA VAL A 640 7.76 -10.16 8.23
C VAL A 640 6.79 -10.55 7.13
N HIS A 641 6.88 -11.79 6.64
CA HIS A 641 6.11 -12.26 5.49
C HIS A 641 4.74 -12.82 5.83
N SER A 642 4.59 -13.39 7.02
CA SER A 642 3.36 -14.05 7.45
C SER A 642 3.21 -13.89 8.96
N VAL A 643 1.98 -13.65 9.40
CA VAL A 643 1.63 -13.52 10.81
C VAL A 643 0.38 -14.32 11.12
N THR A 644 0.37 -14.98 12.28
CA THR A 644 -0.83 -15.68 12.78
C THR A 644 -0.86 -15.68 14.30
N PHE A 645 -2.06 -15.77 14.88
CA PHE A 645 -2.24 -15.84 16.33
C PHE A 645 -2.15 -17.28 16.83
N THR A 646 -1.72 -17.44 18.08
CA THR A 646 -1.95 -18.69 18.80
C THR A 646 -3.45 -18.88 19.07
N PRO A 647 -3.91 -20.13 19.27
CA PRO A 647 -5.34 -20.40 19.40
C PRO A 647 -6.01 -19.73 20.61
N ASP A 648 -5.24 -19.46 21.66
CA ASP A 648 -5.64 -18.74 22.87
C ASP A 648 -5.59 -17.19 22.73
N SER A 649 -5.19 -16.69 21.55
CA SER A 649 -4.98 -15.26 21.25
C SER A 649 -3.92 -14.56 22.13
N SER A 650 -3.12 -15.30 22.92
CA SER A 650 -2.16 -14.71 23.86
C SER A 650 -0.83 -14.37 23.22
N ALA A 651 -0.48 -15.05 22.12
CA ALA A 651 0.77 -14.90 21.41
C ALA A 651 0.57 -14.89 19.90
N MET A 652 1.63 -14.57 19.18
CA MET A 652 1.67 -14.50 17.73
C MET A 652 2.93 -15.18 17.21
N VAL A 653 2.77 -15.95 16.13
CA VAL A 653 3.88 -16.53 15.39
C VAL A 653 4.08 -15.75 14.10
N MET A 654 5.32 -15.38 13.83
CA MET A 654 5.71 -14.64 12.63
C MET A 654 6.82 -15.36 11.87
N ALA A 655 6.69 -15.41 10.55
CA ALA A 655 7.77 -15.79 9.66
C ALA A 655 8.58 -14.54 9.27
N VAL A 656 9.85 -14.53 9.65
CA VAL A 656 10.79 -13.44 9.37
C VAL A 656 11.82 -13.95 8.38
N TYR A 657 12.11 -13.17 7.34
CA TYR A 657 13.14 -13.50 6.35
C TYR A 657 14.22 -12.43 6.29
N SER A 658 15.47 -12.86 6.45
CA SER A 658 16.68 -12.05 6.23
C SER A 658 17.58 -12.72 5.20
N GLU A 659 18.21 -11.94 4.32
CA GLU A 659 19.11 -12.47 3.28
C GLU A 659 20.37 -13.14 3.87
N SER A 660 20.90 -12.66 5.00
CA SER A 660 22.11 -13.22 5.62
C SER A 660 21.81 -14.37 6.59
N ALA A 661 20.74 -14.25 7.38
CA ALA A 661 20.37 -15.23 8.41
C ALA A 661 19.42 -16.33 7.89
N GLY A 662 18.81 -16.15 6.72
CA GLY A 662 17.75 -17.02 6.23
C GLY A 662 16.41 -16.75 6.92
N ALA A 663 15.49 -17.72 6.84
CA ALA A 663 14.19 -17.61 7.50
C ALA A 663 14.24 -18.06 8.97
N ALA A 664 13.52 -17.31 9.81
CA ALA A 664 13.31 -17.62 11.22
C ALA A 664 11.82 -17.52 11.58
N LEU A 665 11.40 -18.31 12.56
CA LEU A 665 10.10 -18.19 13.20
C LEU A 665 10.27 -17.47 14.53
N HIS A 666 9.46 -16.43 14.74
CA HIS A 666 9.46 -15.68 15.99
C HIS A 666 8.12 -15.85 16.69
N LEU A 667 8.15 -16.17 17.98
CA LEU A 667 6.99 -16.20 18.87
C LEU A 667 6.99 -14.95 19.74
N TRP A 668 5.90 -14.18 19.71
CA TRP A 668 5.74 -12.91 20.39
C TRP A 668 4.51 -12.90 21.29
N ASP A 669 4.55 -12.10 22.35
CA ASP A 669 3.39 -11.80 23.18
C ASP A 669 2.47 -10.81 22.45
N ALA A 670 1.19 -11.17 22.30
CA ALA A 670 0.22 -10.37 21.56
C ALA A 670 -0.29 -9.15 22.34
N LYS A 671 -0.02 -9.06 23.65
CA LYS A 671 -0.49 -7.97 24.53
C LYS A 671 0.55 -6.87 24.66
N ASP A 672 1.83 -7.22 24.89
CA ASP A 672 2.89 -6.24 25.12
C ASP A 672 3.95 -6.19 24.00
N GLY A 673 3.82 -7.05 22.98
CA GLY A 673 4.71 -7.05 21.82
C GLY A 673 6.14 -7.45 22.16
N ARG A 674 6.36 -8.28 23.19
CA ARG A 674 7.69 -8.81 23.51
C ARG A 674 7.99 -10.12 22.81
N LEU A 675 9.22 -10.28 22.33
CA LEU A 675 9.71 -11.56 21.79
C LEU A 675 9.82 -12.59 22.92
N ARG A 676 9.19 -13.75 22.75
CA ARG A 676 9.32 -14.91 23.64
C ARG A 676 10.39 -15.89 23.14
N ARG A 677 10.41 -16.19 21.83
CA ARG A 677 11.40 -17.11 21.23
C ARG A 677 11.67 -16.77 19.77
N ARG A 678 12.93 -16.94 19.36
CA ARG A 678 13.37 -17.00 17.95
C ARG A 678 13.86 -18.42 17.65
N THR A 679 13.39 -19.01 16.56
CA THR A 679 13.77 -20.34 16.09
C THR A 679 14.21 -20.26 14.64
N GLU A 680 15.48 -20.56 14.37
CA GLU A 680 16.01 -20.61 13.01
C GLU A 680 15.49 -21.84 12.27
N VAL A 681 15.04 -21.66 11.03
CA VAL A 681 14.50 -22.76 10.20
C VAL A 681 15.63 -23.44 9.42
N GLY A 682 16.68 -22.70 9.07
CA GLY A 682 17.90 -23.21 8.46
C GLY A 682 18.53 -22.20 7.47
N PRO A 683 19.83 -22.32 7.18
CA PRO A 683 20.52 -21.40 6.28
C PRO A 683 19.96 -21.51 4.86
N ARG A 684 19.79 -20.36 4.20
CA ARG A 684 19.29 -20.24 2.81
C ARG A 684 17.94 -20.93 2.57
N GLN A 685 17.01 -20.81 3.52
CA GLN A 685 15.60 -21.15 3.31
C GLN A 685 14.71 -19.91 3.44
N ILE A 686 13.63 -19.86 2.68
CA ILE A 686 12.49 -18.95 2.87
C ILE A 686 11.32 -19.71 3.48
N VAL A 687 10.59 -19.06 4.36
CA VAL A 687 9.29 -19.55 4.84
C VAL A 687 8.21 -18.84 4.04
N TRP A 688 7.43 -19.60 3.27
CA TRP A 688 6.33 -19.04 2.46
C TRP A 688 5.08 -18.73 3.26
N GLY A 689 4.83 -19.47 4.34
CA GLY A 689 3.68 -19.28 5.20
C GLY A 689 3.82 -20.07 6.48
N VAL A 690 3.14 -19.59 7.52
CA VAL A 690 3.06 -20.21 8.83
C VAL A 690 1.59 -20.42 9.18
N ASP A 691 1.31 -21.58 9.76
CA ASP A 691 0.02 -21.90 10.34
C ASP A 691 0.19 -22.39 11.79
N VAL A 692 -0.78 -22.09 12.63
CA VAL A 692 -0.83 -22.59 14.01
C VAL A 692 -2.12 -23.37 14.20
N ALA A 693 -1.97 -24.66 14.50
CA ALA A 693 -3.10 -25.55 14.70
C ALA A 693 -3.78 -25.31 16.06
N ALA A 694 -4.98 -25.87 16.26
CA ALA A 694 -5.75 -25.67 17.49
C ALA A 694 -5.10 -26.16 18.81
N ASP A 695 -4.06 -27.01 18.79
CA ASP A 695 -3.24 -27.35 19.99
C ASP A 695 -1.97 -26.50 20.12
N GLY A 696 -1.84 -25.46 19.30
CA GLY A 696 -0.66 -24.62 19.23
C GLY A 696 0.47 -25.21 18.38
N THR A 697 0.34 -26.40 17.77
CA THR A 697 1.38 -26.91 16.86
C THR A 697 1.63 -25.93 15.73
N VAL A 698 2.86 -25.43 15.63
CA VAL A 698 3.26 -24.51 14.56
C VAL A 698 3.71 -25.30 13.35
N SER A 699 3.32 -24.90 12.15
CA SER A 699 3.77 -25.52 10.90
C SER A 699 4.21 -24.44 9.92
N ALA A 700 5.33 -24.67 9.23
CA ALA A 700 5.85 -23.74 8.23
C ALA A 700 6.26 -24.47 6.95
N ALA A 701 5.93 -23.87 5.81
CA ALA A 701 6.40 -24.32 4.51
C ALA A 701 7.74 -23.67 4.18
N CYS A 702 8.79 -24.48 4.13
CA CYS A 702 10.18 -24.06 4.01
C CYS A 702 10.71 -24.41 2.61
N VAL A 703 11.17 -23.40 1.87
CA VAL A 703 11.67 -23.54 0.50
C VAL A 703 13.14 -23.13 0.42
N PRO A 704 14.01 -23.88 -0.28
CA PRO A 704 15.42 -23.50 -0.44
C PRO A 704 15.60 -22.27 -1.36
N LEU A 705 16.51 -21.36 -1.00
CA LEU A 705 16.96 -20.25 -1.83
C LEU A 705 18.04 -20.70 -2.82
N TYR A 706 17.87 -20.34 -4.10
CA TYR A 706 18.93 -20.40 -5.13
C TYR A 706 19.63 -21.77 -5.29
N GLN A 707 18.88 -22.87 -5.31
CA GLN A 707 19.41 -24.18 -5.72
C GLN A 707 18.66 -24.66 -6.98
N MET A 708 19.40 -24.94 -8.04
CA MET A 708 18.88 -25.57 -9.26
C MET A 708 19.54 -26.94 -9.44
N PRO A 709 18.76 -28.02 -9.61
CA PRO A 709 17.29 -28.08 -9.59
C PRO A 709 16.71 -27.77 -8.19
N GLN A 710 15.54 -27.11 -8.15
CA GLN A 710 14.86 -26.72 -6.91
C GLN A 710 14.60 -27.96 -6.03
N PRO A 711 15.15 -28.04 -4.81
CA PRO A 711 14.86 -29.15 -3.92
C PRO A 711 13.38 -29.13 -3.50
N PRO A 712 12.81 -30.28 -3.08
CA PRO A 712 11.42 -30.34 -2.65
C PRO A 712 11.14 -29.41 -1.46
N THR A 713 10.01 -28.70 -1.50
CA THR A 713 9.50 -27.91 -0.37
C THR A 713 9.36 -28.79 0.86
N ARG A 714 9.88 -28.36 2.01
CA ARG A 714 9.76 -29.11 3.27
C ARG A 714 8.69 -28.47 4.13
N ILE A 715 7.80 -29.28 4.68
CA ILE A 715 6.96 -28.85 5.79
C ILE A 715 7.67 -29.26 7.06
N VAL A 716 7.89 -28.27 7.92
CA VAL A 716 8.45 -28.48 9.25
C VAL A 716 7.38 -28.10 10.26
N THR A 717 7.27 -28.89 11.31
CA THR A 717 6.31 -28.68 12.40
C THR A 717 7.05 -28.58 13.73
N TRP A 718 6.60 -27.68 14.59
CA TRP A 718 7.16 -27.43 15.92
C TRP A 718 6.08 -27.57 16.99
N ASP A 719 6.51 -27.74 18.23
CA ASP A 719 5.65 -27.47 19.39
C ASP A 719 5.26 -25.99 19.48
N ALA A 720 4.29 -25.71 20.36
CA ALA A 720 3.67 -24.39 20.47
C ALA A 720 4.63 -23.27 20.92
N ASP A 721 5.69 -23.63 21.64
CA ASP A 721 6.69 -22.67 22.08
C ASP A 721 7.87 -22.53 21.10
N LEU A 722 7.82 -23.20 19.94
CA LEU A 722 8.88 -23.27 18.92
C LEU A 722 10.21 -23.87 19.42
N ALA A 723 10.22 -24.61 20.53
CA ALA A 723 11.45 -25.19 21.09
C ALA A 723 11.92 -26.44 20.35
N ARG A 724 11.00 -27.29 19.89
CA ARG A 724 11.34 -28.60 19.32
C ARG A 724 10.59 -28.85 18.03
N VAL A 725 11.34 -29.28 17.02
CA VAL A 725 10.78 -29.83 15.79
C VAL A 725 10.06 -31.15 16.13
N ARG A 726 8.77 -31.23 15.81
CA ARG A 726 7.94 -32.44 15.98
C ARG A 726 8.07 -33.39 14.80
N ALA A 727 7.99 -32.86 13.59
CA ALA A 727 8.12 -33.62 12.36
C ALA A 727 8.61 -32.74 11.21
N THR A 728 9.37 -33.36 10.30
CA THR A 728 9.80 -32.77 9.04
C THR A 728 9.53 -33.75 7.93
N PHE A 729 8.82 -33.32 6.89
CA PHE A 729 8.58 -34.12 5.69
C PHE A 729 8.71 -33.26 4.44
N SER A 730 9.08 -33.91 3.33
CA SER A 730 9.25 -33.26 2.04
C SER A 730 8.00 -33.44 1.19
N LEU A 731 7.56 -32.38 0.54
CA LEU A 731 6.49 -32.42 -0.44
C LEU A 731 7.03 -32.84 -1.82
N PRO A 732 6.16 -33.31 -2.73
CA PRO A 732 6.54 -33.53 -4.12
C PRO A 732 7.14 -32.27 -4.76
N THR A 733 7.97 -32.42 -5.79
CA THR A 733 8.50 -31.27 -6.54
C THR A 733 7.37 -30.51 -7.24
N GLY A 734 7.44 -29.17 -7.31
CA GLY A 734 6.46 -28.35 -8.03
C GLY A 734 5.29 -27.79 -7.20
N VAL A 735 5.43 -27.71 -5.87
CA VAL A 735 4.43 -27.04 -5.01
C VAL A 735 4.37 -25.54 -5.31
N ARG A 736 3.17 -25.04 -5.63
CA ARG A 736 2.93 -23.60 -5.88
C ARG A 736 2.41 -22.85 -4.66
N CYS A 737 1.49 -23.47 -3.91
CA CYS A 737 0.91 -22.93 -2.68
C CYS A 737 0.39 -24.06 -1.79
N GLY A 738 0.11 -23.77 -0.53
CA GLY A 738 -0.47 -24.72 0.41
C GLY A 738 -1.22 -24.02 1.55
N ALA A 739 -2.11 -24.76 2.20
CA ALA A 739 -2.87 -24.32 3.36
C ALA A 739 -3.01 -25.49 4.34
N ALA A 740 -3.10 -25.21 5.63
CA ALA A 740 -3.29 -26.25 6.64
C ALA A 740 -4.74 -26.25 7.14
N SER A 741 -5.26 -27.44 7.47
CA SER A 741 -6.60 -27.55 8.04
C SER A 741 -6.61 -27.18 9.53
N PRO A 742 -7.64 -26.49 10.02
CA PRO A 742 -7.78 -26.11 11.43
C PRO A 742 -7.84 -27.32 12.39
N ASP A 743 -8.35 -28.46 11.92
CA ASP A 743 -8.57 -29.68 12.71
C ASP A 743 -7.34 -30.60 12.87
N LYS A 744 -6.16 -30.12 12.46
CA LYS A 744 -4.85 -30.79 12.56
C LYS A 744 -4.65 -32.00 11.65
N ARG A 745 -5.63 -32.37 10.82
CA ARG A 745 -5.55 -33.62 10.06
C ARG A 745 -4.84 -33.44 8.73
N LEU A 746 -5.04 -32.32 8.07
CA LEU A 746 -4.72 -32.18 6.65
C LEU A 746 -3.87 -30.94 6.35
N ILE A 747 -3.09 -31.04 5.29
CA ILE A 747 -2.49 -29.92 4.57
C ILE A 747 -2.94 -30.05 3.12
N ALA A 748 -3.55 -29.00 2.58
CA ALA A 748 -3.85 -28.87 1.15
C ALA A 748 -2.64 -28.28 0.42
N ILE A 749 -2.31 -28.83 -0.74
CA ILE A 749 -1.15 -28.44 -1.54
C ILE A 749 -1.57 -28.39 -3.00
N SER A 750 -1.15 -27.33 -3.71
CA SER A 750 -1.25 -27.27 -5.17
C SER A 750 0.06 -27.70 -5.82
N THR A 751 -0.01 -28.73 -6.68
CA THR A 751 1.14 -29.28 -7.42
C THR A 751 1.25 -28.73 -8.85
N GLY A 752 0.64 -27.56 -9.11
CA GLY A 752 0.61 -26.94 -10.42
C GLY A 752 -0.61 -27.36 -11.26
N GLU A 753 -0.97 -28.64 -11.34
CA GLU A 753 -2.18 -29.07 -12.09
C GLU A 753 -3.35 -29.52 -11.22
N ARG A 754 -3.07 -29.89 -9.96
CA ARG A 754 -4.03 -30.52 -9.05
C ARG A 754 -3.88 -29.96 -7.63
N VAL A 755 -4.93 -30.13 -6.85
CA VAL A 755 -4.91 -29.88 -5.40
C VAL A 755 -4.99 -31.23 -4.69
N ILE A 756 -4.03 -31.49 -3.81
CA ILE A 756 -3.93 -32.71 -3.02
C ILE A 756 -4.06 -32.38 -1.53
N LEU A 757 -4.68 -33.28 -0.77
CA LEU A 757 -4.75 -33.25 0.68
C LEU A 757 -3.78 -34.30 1.21
N CYS A 758 -2.84 -33.86 2.05
CA CYS A 758 -1.88 -34.72 2.72
C CYS A 758 -2.16 -34.75 4.22
N ASP A 759 -1.83 -35.86 4.87
CA ASP A 759 -1.87 -35.97 6.32
C ASP A 759 -0.79 -35.06 6.93
N ARG A 760 -1.17 -34.23 7.89
CA ARG A 760 -0.30 -33.19 8.47
C ARG A 760 0.87 -33.77 9.28
N THR A 761 0.76 -35.01 9.76
CA THR A 761 1.78 -35.63 10.62
C THR A 761 2.78 -36.48 9.83
N THR A 762 2.30 -37.17 8.80
CA THR A 762 3.10 -38.10 8.00
C THR A 762 3.50 -37.54 6.64
N GLY A 763 2.86 -36.46 6.19
CA GLY A 763 3.04 -35.88 4.86
C GLY A 763 2.49 -36.73 3.72
N LYS A 764 1.88 -37.88 4.01
CA LYS A 764 1.36 -38.80 2.99
C LYS A 764 0.09 -38.24 2.36
N GLU A 765 -0.05 -38.41 1.06
CA GLU A 765 -1.28 -38.05 0.36
C GLU A 765 -2.46 -38.87 0.90
N VAL A 766 -3.49 -38.17 1.37
CA VAL A 766 -4.76 -38.74 1.83
C VAL A 766 -5.77 -38.75 0.69
N ARG A 767 -5.83 -37.67 -0.10
CA ARG A 767 -6.83 -37.50 -1.15
C ARG A 767 -6.41 -36.45 -2.18
N THR A 768 -6.44 -36.79 -3.47
CA THR A 768 -6.46 -35.80 -4.56
C THR A 768 -7.88 -35.25 -4.73
N LEU A 769 -8.02 -33.92 -4.79
CA LEU A 769 -9.31 -33.27 -5.05
C LEU A 769 -9.66 -33.27 -6.55
N PRO A 770 -10.95 -33.40 -6.90
CA PRO A 770 -11.38 -33.50 -8.30
C PRO A 770 -11.24 -32.15 -9.02
N GLY A 771 -10.83 -32.21 -10.29
CA GLY A 771 -10.70 -31.07 -11.20
C GLY A 771 -9.25 -30.61 -11.41
N LYS A 772 -8.93 -30.15 -12.62
CA LYS A 772 -7.67 -29.45 -12.89
C LYS A 772 -7.74 -28.05 -12.30
N CYS A 773 -6.71 -27.67 -11.52
CA CYS A 773 -6.65 -26.38 -10.84
C CYS A 773 -5.19 -25.99 -10.60
N GLU A 774 -4.74 -24.93 -11.27
CA GLU A 774 -3.41 -24.33 -11.07
C GLU A 774 -3.46 -23.29 -9.95
N ALA A 775 -3.81 -23.73 -8.75
CA ALA A 775 -4.05 -22.80 -7.64
C ALA A 775 -2.78 -22.03 -7.26
N THR A 776 -2.89 -20.71 -7.18
CA THR A 776 -1.84 -19.84 -6.60
C THR A 776 -2.16 -19.45 -5.16
N SER A 777 -3.42 -19.63 -4.73
CA SER A 777 -3.84 -19.47 -3.34
C SER A 777 -4.79 -20.60 -2.94
N LEU A 778 -4.63 -21.10 -1.71
CA LEU A 778 -5.46 -22.11 -1.07
C LEU A 778 -5.85 -21.61 0.32
N VAL A 779 -7.11 -21.81 0.71
CA VAL A 779 -7.61 -21.41 2.02
C VAL A 779 -8.66 -22.39 2.52
N PHE A 780 -8.57 -22.80 3.78
CA PHE A 780 -9.61 -23.58 4.45
C PHE A 780 -10.64 -22.64 5.09
N SER A 781 -11.90 -23.07 5.16
CA SER A 781 -12.84 -22.47 6.12
C SER A 781 -12.36 -22.75 7.55
N ALA A 782 -12.71 -21.89 8.51
CA ALA A 782 -12.25 -22.01 9.89
C ALA A 782 -12.68 -23.33 10.57
N ASP A 783 -13.76 -23.95 10.11
CA ASP A 783 -14.23 -25.25 10.59
C ASP A 783 -13.65 -26.45 9.81
N GLY A 784 -12.78 -26.20 8.82
CA GLY A 784 -12.20 -27.22 7.95
C GLY A 784 -13.20 -27.91 7.03
N SER A 785 -14.45 -27.45 6.95
CA SER A 785 -15.50 -28.08 6.14
C SER A 785 -15.38 -27.79 4.65
N CYS A 786 -14.70 -26.69 4.29
CA CYS A 786 -14.49 -26.24 2.92
C CYS A 786 -13.02 -25.93 2.66
N LEU A 787 -12.62 -26.12 1.40
CA LEU A 787 -11.35 -25.64 0.86
C LEU A 787 -11.65 -24.78 -0.37
N GLY A 788 -11.07 -23.58 -0.42
CA GLY A 788 -11.10 -22.69 -1.56
C GLY A 788 -9.76 -22.69 -2.29
N ALA A 789 -9.79 -22.62 -3.61
CA ALA A 789 -8.64 -22.38 -4.47
C ALA A 789 -8.92 -21.22 -5.43
N LEU A 790 -7.91 -20.39 -5.62
CA LEU A 790 -7.88 -19.41 -6.69
C LEU A 790 -6.89 -19.84 -7.76
N ASP A 791 -7.39 -20.01 -8.97
CA ASP A 791 -6.62 -20.29 -10.18
C ASP A 791 -6.66 -19.03 -11.06
N PRO A 792 -5.60 -18.19 -11.05
CA PRO A 792 -5.57 -16.97 -11.84
C PRO A 792 -5.41 -17.25 -13.33
N THR A 793 -4.73 -18.32 -13.74
CA THR A 793 -4.52 -18.63 -15.16
C THR A 793 -5.84 -19.02 -15.83
N ALA A 794 -6.66 -19.80 -15.16
CA ALA A 794 -8.01 -20.16 -15.60
C ALA A 794 -9.09 -19.14 -15.22
N LYS A 795 -8.73 -18.07 -14.50
CA LYS A 795 -9.63 -17.06 -13.91
C LYS A 795 -10.78 -17.68 -13.13
N ARG A 796 -10.44 -18.62 -12.26
CA ARG A 796 -11.40 -19.53 -11.65
C ARG A 796 -11.24 -19.57 -10.14
N VAL A 797 -12.36 -19.48 -9.45
CA VAL A 797 -12.43 -19.86 -8.04
C VAL A 797 -13.06 -21.24 -7.97
N THR A 798 -12.47 -22.13 -7.18
CA THR A 798 -13.04 -23.45 -6.91
C THR A 798 -13.18 -23.63 -5.41
N VAL A 799 -14.36 -24.02 -4.94
CA VAL A 799 -14.60 -24.37 -3.53
C VAL A 799 -15.06 -25.81 -3.45
N TRP A 800 -14.35 -26.62 -2.67
CA TRP A 800 -14.69 -28.01 -2.36
C TRP A 800 -15.34 -28.09 -0.99
N SER A 801 -16.44 -28.84 -0.87
CA SER A 801 -16.91 -29.33 0.43
C SER A 801 -16.17 -30.60 0.81
N LEU A 802 -15.54 -30.60 1.98
CA LEU A 802 -14.80 -31.75 2.53
C LEU A 802 -15.71 -32.66 3.37
N VAL A 803 -16.87 -32.18 3.81
CA VAL A 803 -17.85 -32.93 4.62
C VAL A 803 -18.81 -33.73 3.76
N ASP A 804 -19.41 -33.12 2.74
CA ASP A 804 -20.50 -33.73 1.96
C ASP A 804 -20.01 -34.73 0.89
N LYS A 805 -18.70 -34.88 0.70
CA LYS A 805 -18.08 -35.61 -0.44
C LYS A 805 -18.83 -35.39 -1.76
N ARG A 806 -19.25 -34.14 -2.05
CA ARG A 806 -19.93 -33.85 -3.32
C ARG A 806 -19.02 -34.23 -4.48
N ASP A 807 -19.55 -34.96 -5.46
CA ASP A 807 -18.79 -35.36 -6.65
C ASP A 807 -18.36 -34.16 -7.51
N LYS A 808 -19.03 -33.02 -7.39
CA LYS A 808 -18.71 -31.78 -8.12
C LYS A 808 -18.47 -30.62 -7.15
N PRO A 809 -17.30 -29.95 -7.21
CA PRO A 809 -17.06 -28.72 -6.47
C PRO A 809 -17.88 -27.56 -7.03
N TRP A 810 -18.02 -26.50 -6.24
CA TRP A 810 -18.48 -25.23 -6.79
C TRP A 810 -17.35 -24.59 -7.58
N VAL A 811 -17.63 -24.21 -8.82
CA VAL A 811 -16.65 -23.67 -9.76
C VAL A 811 -17.22 -22.41 -10.40
N TRP A 812 -16.48 -21.32 -10.34
CA TRP A 812 -16.83 -20.05 -11.00
C TRP A 812 -15.81 -19.72 -12.08
N SER A 813 -16.26 -19.63 -13.35
CA SER A 813 -15.38 -19.39 -14.50
C SER A 813 -16.12 -18.68 -15.66
N PRO A 814 -15.58 -17.57 -16.21
CA PRO A 814 -14.64 -16.71 -15.50
C PRO A 814 -15.28 -16.34 -14.16
N ALA A 815 -14.52 -16.33 -13.08
CA ALA A 815 -15.03 -15.81 -11.82
C ALA A 815 -15.66 -14.44 -12.13
N PRO A 816 -16.93 -14.21 -11.73
CA PRO A 816 -17.77 -13.14 -12.30
C PRO A 816 -17.19 -11.73 -12.16
N VAL A 817 -16.11 -11.59 -11.38
CA VAL A 817 -15.47 -10.34 -11.04
C VAL A 817 -14.01 -10.24 -11.45
N MET A 818 -13.37 -11.28 -12.01
CA MET A 818 -11.93 -11.24 -12.36
C MET A 818 -11.65 -10.57 -13.72
N GLY A 819 -10.87 -9.48 -13.70
CA GLY A 819 -10.48 -8.69 -14.87
C GLY A 819 -9.63 -9.40 -15.95
N LYS A 820 -9.32 -8.70 -17.05
CA LYS A 820 -8.57 -9.28 -18.20
C LYS A 820 -7.11 -9.66 -17.86
N ALA A 821 -6.47 -8.97 -16.93
CA ALA A 821 -5.12 -9.27 -16.42
C ALA A 821 -5.23 -10.02 -15.08
N ALA A 822 -5.17 -11.36 -15.12
CA ALA A 822 -5.11 -12.16 -13.89
C ALA A 822 -3.64 -12.26 -13.45
N ASP A 823 -3.35 -11.66 -12.30
CA ASP A 823 -2.01 -11.62 -11.68
C ASP A 823 -1.76 -12.89 -10.84
N ILE A 824 -0.48 -13.23 -10.63
CA ILE A 824 0.00 -14.49 -10.04
C ILE A 824 -0.27 -14.56 -8.52
N ARG A 825 -0.62 -13.45 -7.86
CA ARG A 825 -0.87 -13.40 -6.40
C ARG A 825 -2.14 -12.61 -6.02
N ALA A 826 -3.28 -12.96 -6.59
CA ALA A 826 -4.55 -12.45 -6.09
C ALA A 826 -4.93 -13.13 -4.75
N PRO A 827 -5.32 -12.37 -3.71
CA PRO A 827 -5.75 -12.95 -2.43
C PRO A 827 -7.14 -13.58 -2.52
N LEU A 828 -7.32 -14.66 -1.78
CA LEU A 828 -8.58 -15.37 -1.58
C LEU A 828 -8.76 -15.60 -0.08
N ALA A 829 -9.95 -15.28 0.44
CA ALA A 829 -10.35 -15.66 1.79
C ALA A 829 -11.72 -16.35 1.77
N LEU A 830 -11.92 -17.32 2.66
CA LEU A 830 -13.23 -17.94 2.91
C LEU A 830 -13.77 -17.45 4.25
N SER A 831 -15.09 -17.23 4.31
CA SER A 831 -15.76 -17.02 5.59
C SER A 831 -15.64 -18.27 6.47
N PRO A 832 -15.73 -18.12 7.80
CA PRO A 832 -15.61 -19.24 8.74
C PRO A 832 -16.54 -20.42 8.45
N ASP A 833 -17.74 -20.14 7.94
CA ASP A 833 -18.78 -21.09 7.55
C ASP A 833 -18.69 -21.57 6.08
N GLY A 834 -17.72 -21.05 5.31
CA GLY A 834 -17.53 -21.33 3.88
C GLY A 834 -18.63 -20.79 2.95
N ARG A 835 -19.61 -20.05 3.47
CA ARG A 835 -20.76 -19.55 2.69
C ARG A 835 -20.45 -18.32 1.85
N MET A 836 -19.38 -17.61 2.20
CA MET A 836 -18.88 -16.45 1.47
C MET A 836 -17.40 -16.63 1.15
N PHE A 837 -16.97 -16.00 0.06
CA PHE A 837 -15.54 -15.84 -0.23
C PHE A 837 -15.24 -14.42 -0.67
N ALA A 838 -14.05 -13.94 -0.35
CA ALA A 838 -13.54 -12.64 -0.75
C ALA A 838 -12.41 -12.83 -1.77
N VAL A 839 -12.47 -12.09 -2.87
CA VAL A 839 -11.48 -12.11 -3.95
C VAL A 839 -11.24 -10.70 -4.49
N ASN A 840 -10.08 -10.49 -5.08
CA ASN A 840 -9.80 -9.27 -5.81
C ASN A 840 -10.44 -9.36 -7.20
N ALA A 841 -11.27 -8.37 -7.52
CA ALA A 841 -12.00 -8.30 -8.78
C ALA A 841 -11.15 -7.70 -9.92
N THR A 842 -10.61 -6.50 -9.73
CA THR A 842 -10.06 -5.69 -10.82
C THR A 842 -8.54 -5.51 -10.71
N GLY A 843 -7.75 -6.42 -11.30
CA GLY A 843 -6.33 -6.24 -11.64
C GLY A 843 -5.51 -5.35 -10.68
N MET A 844 -4.76 -4.39 -11.24
CA MET A 844 -3.85 -3.49 -10.52
C MET A 844 -4.54 -2.39 -9.68
N HIS A 845 -5.87 -2.37 -9.53
CA HIS A 845 -6.58 -1.27 -8.85
C HIS A 845 -7.01 -1.58 -7.40
N GLY A 846 -6.59 -2.71 -6.84
CA GLY A 846 -6.71 -2.97 -5.40
C GLY A 846 -8.16 -2.96 -4.91
N SER A 847 -9.00 -3.83 -5.48
CA SER A 847 -10.42 -3.96 -5.14
C SER A 847 -10.72 -5.17 -4.24
N VAL A 848 -11.87 -5.15 -3.57
CA VAL A 848 -12.38 -6.25 -2.76
C VAL A 848 -13.82 -6.57 -3.16
N SER A 849 -14.09 -7.81 -3.56
CA SER A 849 -15.45 -8.31 -3.80
C SER A 849 -15.75 -9.47 -2.87
N VAL A 850 -16.91 -9.43 -2.21
CA VAL A 850 -17.43 -10.51 -1.37
C VAL A 850 -18.58 -11.20 -2.08
N ILE A 851 -18.52 -12.53 -2.19
CA ILE A 851 -19.40 -13.33 -3.04
C ILE A 851 -19.97 -14.50 -2.24
N GLU A 852 -21.24 -14.84 -2.46
CA GLU A 852 -21.89 -16.02 -1.86
C GLU A 852 -21.49 -17.31 -2.59
N THR A 853 -20.88 -18.26 -1.87
CA THR A 853 -20.36 -19.55 -2.35
C THR A 853 -21.44 -20.48 -2.91
N ALA A 854 -22.72 -20.29 -2.57
CA ALA A 854 -23.76 -21.17 -3.11
C ALA A 854 -24.27 -20.72 -4.49
N THR A 855 -24.30 -19.40 -4.71
CA THR A 855 -24.98 -18.79 -5.87
C THR A 855 -24.01 -18.11 -6.82
N GLY A 856 -22.82 -17.75 -6.38
CA GLY A 856 -21.89 -16.88 -7.11
C GLY A 856 -22.34 -15.43 -7.17
N THR A 857 -23.34 -15.03 -6.38
CA THR A 857 -23.85 -13.65 -6.37
C THR A 857 -22.90 -12.77 -5.57
N GLU A 858 -22.48 -11.66 -6.16
CA GLU A 858 -21.70 -10.64 -5.46
C GLU A 858 -22.60 -9.91 -4.46
N LEU A 859 -22.15 -9.86 -3.20
CA LEU A 859 -22.83 -9.16 -2.12
C LEU A 859 -22.57 -7.65 -2.20
N TRP A 860 -21.29 -7.30 -2.37
CA TRP A 860 -20.81 -5.95 -2.60
C TRP A 860 -19.38 -6.02 -3.15
N HIS A 861 -19.00 -4.92 -3.78
CA HIS A 861 -17.66 -4.62 -4.26
C HIS A 861 -17.23 -3.26 -3.74
N ALA A 862 -15.95 -3.14 -3.38
CA ALA A 862 -15.33 -1.90 -2.97
C ALA A 862 -14.02 -1.69 -3.73
N ASP A 863 -13.90 -0.52 -4.39
CA ASP A 863 -12.63 0.01 -4.85
C ASP A 863 -11.82 0.45 -3.63
N ALA A 864 -11.04 -0.47 -3.08
CA ALA A 864 -10.26 -0.20 -1.89
C ALA A 864 -9.05 0.71 -2.18
N HIS A 865 -8.85 1.20 -3.41
CA HIS A 865 -7.76 2.13 -3.81
C HIS A 865 -6.42 1.79 -3.15
N LEU A 866 -6.12 0.49 -3.02
CA LEU A 866 -4.86 0.00 -2.48
C LEU A 866 -3.85 0.28 -3.59
N SER A 867 -2.99 1.28 -3.39
CA SER A 867 -2.13 1.91 -4.40
C SER A 867 -1.67 0.97 -5.52
N GLY A 868 -2.17 1.14 -6.76
CA GLY A 868 -1.65 0.60 -8.04
C GLY A 868 -1.26 -0.88 -8.15
N LEU A 869 -1.42 -1.66 -7.09
CA LEU A 869 -0.97 -3.03 -6.88
C LEU A 869 -2.04 -3.73 -6.03
N PRO A 870 -2.32 -5.01 -6.29
CA PRO A 870 -3.38 -5.74 -5.59
C PRO A 870 -3.12 -5.83 -4.09
N ALA A 871 -4.20 -5.93 -3.31
CA ALA A 871 -4.14 -6.35 -1.91
C ALA A 871 -3.30 -7.64 -1.80
N GLN A 872 -2.48 -7.75 -0.76
CA GLN A 872 -1.60 -8.92 -0.62
C GLN A 872 -2.29 -10.08 0.12
N GLU A 873 -3.22 -9.78 1.03
CA GLU A 873 -3.97 -10.78 1.79
C GLU A 873 -5.34 -10.25 2.23
N PHE A 874 -6.30 -11.17 2.34
CA PHE A 874 -7.62 -10.96 2.92
C PHE A 874 -7.83 -11.91 4.09
N ALA A 875 -8.51 -11.46 5.13
CA ALA A 875 -8.86 -12.30 6.27
C ALA A 875 -10.28 -11.98 6.77
N PHE A 876 -11.16 -12.98 6.82
CA PHE A 876 -12.42 -12.86 7.56
C PHE A 876 -12.15 -12.98 9.06
N ALA A 877 -12.88 -12.21 9.86
CA ALA A 877 -12.93 -12.44 11.29
C ALA A 877 -13.58 -13.81 11.58
N PRO A 878 -13.16 -14.53 12.63
CA PRO A 878 -13.78 -15.80 13.04
C PRO A 878 -15.29 -15.73 13.31
N ASP A 879 -15.80 -14.56 13.69
CA ASP A 879 -17.25 -14.32 13.85
C ASP A 879 -18.00 -14.07 12.51
N GLY A 880 -17.28 -13.99 11.39
CA GLY A 880 -17.81 -13.75 10.05
C GLY A 880 -18.37 -12.34 9.81
N ARG A 881 -18.22 -11.40 10.77
CA ARG A 881 -18.84 -10.07 10.70
C ARG A 881 -18.01 -9.05 9.95
N THR A 882 -16.69 -9.19 9.98
CA THR A 882 -15.76 -8.27 9.31
C THR A 882 -14.77 -8.97 8.40
N LEU A 883 -14.32 -8.25 7.38
CA LEU A 883 -13.27 -8.65 6.45
C LEU A 883 -12.15 -7.62 6.52
N ALA A 884 -10.90 -8.05 6.73
CA ALA A 884 -9.72 -7.21 6.65
C ALA A 884 -9.00 -7.40 5.31
N ALA A 885 -8.38 -6.34 4.78
CA ALA A 885 -7.46 -6.39 3.66
C ALA A 885 -6.16 -5.67 3.97
N ALA A 886 -5.06 -6.31 3.57
CA ALA A 886 -3.71 -5.75 3.61
C ALA A 886 -3.46 -4.85 2.39
N GLY A 887 -3.19 -3.56 2.64
CA GLY A 887 -2.92 -2.56 1.60
C GLY A 887 -1.44 -2.36 1.30
N THR A 888 -1.12 -2.18 0.01
CA THR A 888 0.23 -1.80 -0.46
C THR A 888 0.59 -0.36 -0.09
N ASP A 889 -0.40 0.46 0.26
CA ASP A 889 -0.28 1.83 0.77
C ASP A 889 0.09 1.89 2.27
N GLY A 890 0.33 0.74 2.91
CA GLY A 890 0.63 0.64 4.35
C GLY A 890 -0.61 0.75 5.24
N THR A 891 -1.81 0.77 4.65
CA THR A 891 -3.06 0.75 5.42
C THR A 891 -3.62 -0.66 5.56
N VAL A 892 -4.36 -0.90 6.64
CA VAL A 892 -5.21 -2.08 6.79
C VAL A 892 -6.65 -1.60 6.84
N ARG A 893 -7.47 -2.10 5.93
CA ARG A 893 -8.87 -1.69 5.82
C ARG A 893 -9.77 -2.83 6.26
N VAL A 894 -10.82 -2.49 7.00
CA VAL A 894 -11.77 -3.46 7.55
C VAL A 894 -13.18 -3.07 7.15
N TRP A 895 -13.90 -3.98 6.52
CA TRP A 895 -15.30 -3.80 6.11
C TRP A 895 -16.24 -4.65 6.95
N GLU A 896 -17.45 -4.15 7.15
CA GLU A 896 -18.58 -4.97 7.58
C GLU A 896 -19.04 -5.86 6.42
N VAL A 897 -19.07 -7.16 6.63
CA VAL A 897 -19.45 -8.13 5.59
C VAL A 897 -20.89 -7.91 5.15
N ALA A 898 -21.82 -7.56 6.04
CA ALA A 898 -23.24 -7.45 5.70
C ALA A 898 -23.61 -6.22 4.85
N SER A 899 -22.92 -5.10 5.04
CA SER A 899 -23.26 -3.83 4.37
C SER A 899 -22.24 -3.40 3.31
N GLY A 900 -21.02 -3.95 3.34
CA GLY A 900 -19.89 -3.44 2.57
C GLY A 900 -19.34 -2.11 3.08
N GLY A 901 -19.85 -1.60 4.20
CA GLY A 901 -19.36 -0.37 4.81
C GLY A 901 -17.96 -0.55 5.41
N GLU A 902 -17.03 0.32 5.04
CA GLU A 902 -15.71 0.40 5.67
C GLU A 902 -15.88 0.81 7.15
N ARG A 903 -15.52 -0.07 8.07
CA ARG A 903 -15.60 0.15 9.52
C ARG A 903 -14.34 0.84 10.05
N TYR A 904 -13.17 0.36 9.62
CA TYR A 904 -11.88 0.85 10.09
C TYR A 904 -10.90 1.03 8.93
N ARG A 905 -10.09 2.07 9.05
CA ARG A 905 -8.91 2.31 8.23
C ARG A 905 -7.73 2.53 9.14
N PHE A 906 -6.97 1.47 9.35
CA PHE A 906 -5.77 1.51 10.16
C PHE A 906 -4.60 2.06 9.35
N ALA A 907 -4.05 3.18 9.81
CA ALA A 907 -2.84 3.77 9.29
C ALA A 907 -1.76 3.71 10.37
N GLY A 908 -0.53 3.33 10.01
CA GLY A 908 0.55 3.23 10.99
C GLY A 908 1.78 2.48 10.50
N HIS A 909 1.63 1.56 9.54
CA HIS A 909 2.78 0.99 8.85
C HIS A 909 3.42 2.02 7.92
N ARG A 910 4.75 1.94 7.79
CA ARG A 910 5.52 2.84 6.91
C ARG A 910 5.64 2.31 5.47
N ALA A 911 5.40 1.00 5.28
CA ALA A 911 5.37 0.33 3.98
C ALA A 911 4.17 -0.63 3.84
N GLY A 912 4.00 -1.16 2.63
CA GLY A 912 2.95 -2.11 2.28
C GLY A 912 2.82 -3.27 3.25
N VAL A 913 1.57 -3.58 3.58
CA VAL A 913 1.19 -4.70 4.44
C VAL A 913 1.10 -5.96 3.58
N PHE A 914 1.78 -7.03 3.98
CA PHE A 914 1.79 -8.29 3.25
C PHE A 914 0.85 -9.33 3.84
N SER A 915 0.64 -9.28 5.15
CA SER A 915 -0.17 -10.28 5.83
C SER A 915 -1.07 -9.68 6.90
N VAL A 916 -2.28 -10.21 7.03
CA VAL A 916 -3.25 -9.84 8.07
C VAL A 916 -3.91 -11.08 8.65
N ALA A 917 -4.09 -11.12 9.97
CA ALA A 917 -4.73 -12.23 10.66
C ALA A 917 -5.59 -11.73 11.82
N TYR A 918 -6.82 -12.19 11.92
CA TYR A 918 -7.64 -11.96 13.11
C TYR A 918 -7.23 -12.88 14.25
N SER A 919 -7.34 -12.39 15.49
CA SER A 919 -7.28 -13.27 16.65
C SER A 919 -8.50 -14.20 16.67
N PRO A 920 -8.36 -15.45 17.17
CA PRO A 920 -9.47 -16.41 17.31
C PRO A 920 -10.72 -15.85 18.01
N ASP A 921 -10.54 -14.93 18.97
CA ASP A 921 -11.65 -14.27 19.67
C ASP A 921 -12.32 -13.12 18.88
N SER A 922 -11.87 -12.84 17.65
CA SER A 922 -12.32 -11.73 16.77
C SER A 922 -12.13 -10.32 17.34
N ARG A 923 -11.35 -10.16 18.43
CA ARG A 923 -11.18 -8.85 19.10
C ARG A 923 -9.94 -8.08 18.65
N ARG A 924 -8.97 -8.76 18.06
CA ARG A 924 -7.73 -8.16 17.58
C ARG A 924 -7.47 -8.53 16.12
N LEU A 925 -6.74 -7.65 15.46
CA LEU A 925 -6.22 -7.86 14.11
C LEU A 925 -4.72 -7.66 14.15
N ALA A 926 -3.96 -8.60 13.62
CA ALA A 926 -2.53 -8.45 13.39
C ALA A 926 -2.30 -8.05 11.93
N SER A 927 -1.29 -7.22 11.70
CA SER A 927 -0.81 -6.89 10.37
C SER A 927 0.71 -6.89 10.33
N ALA A 928 1.27 -7.52 9.32
CA ALA A 928 2.71 -7.60 9.08
C ALA A 928 3.10 -6.79 7.84
N SER A 929 4.14 -5.97 7.97
CA SER A 929 4.56 -5.04 6.92
C SER A 929 6.01 -5.26 6.49
N TYR A 930 6.29 -4.77 5.28
CA TYR A 930 7.63 -4.63 4.75
C TYR A 930 8.52 -3.69 5.56
N ASP A 931 7.96 -2.86 6.44
CA ASP A 931 8.73 -2.03 7.38
C ASP A 931 9.42 -2.84 8.51
N SER A 932 9.39 -4.17 8.40
CA SER A 932 9.93 -5.13 9.36
C SER A 932 9.28 -5.05 10.75
N THR A 933 8.06 -4.51 10.82
CA THR A 933 7.23 -4.51 12.02
C THR A 933 5.91 -5.24 11.78
N ALA A 934 5.30 -5.68 12.87
CA ALA A 934 3.89 -6.04 12.89
C ALA A 934 3.14 -5.19 13.91
N LEU A 935 1.89 -4.85 13.60
CA LEU A 935 1.01 -4.10 14.49
C LEU A 935 -0.16 -4.98 14.92
N VAL A 936 -0.58 -4.81 16.17
CA VAL A 936 -1.79 -5.43 16.71
C VAL A 936 -2.80 -4.33 16.95
N TRP A 937 -3.96 -4.44 16.33
CA TRP A 937 -5.08 -3.49 16.39
C TRP A 937 -6.18 -4.05 17.27
N ASP A 938 -6.82 -3.19 18.06
CA ASP A 938 -8.07 -3.52 18.75
C ASP A 938 -9.25 -3.15 17.85
N VAL A 939 -10.05 -4.13 17.45
CA VAL A 939 -11.19 -3.93 16.54
C VAL A 939 -12.53 -3.77 17.27
N VAL A 940 -12.54 -3.79 18.61
CA VAL A 940 -13.75 -3.69 19.45
C VAL A 940 -13.94 -2.29 20.04
N THR A 941 -12.85 -1.63 20.45
CA THR A 941 -12.93 -0.35 21.19
C THR A 941 -12.99 0.89 20.31
N LEU A 942 -12.85 0.75 18.99
CA LEU A 942 -12.78 1.88 18.08
C LEU A 942 -14.15 2.48 17.74
N PRO A 943 -14.27 3.82 17.65
CA PRO A 943 -15.49 4.47 17.19
C PRO A 943 -15.82 4.01 15.76
N ARG A 944 -17.06 3.54 15.57
CA ARG A 944 -17.56 3.17 14.23
C ARG A 944 -17.53 4.39 13.33
N ALA A 945 -16.98 4.25 12.12
CA ALA A 945 -17.25 5.22 11.06
C ALA A 945 -18.78 5.32 10.85
N THR A 946 -19.32 6.54 10.76
CA THR A 946 -20.76 6.78 10.65
C THR A 946 -21.32 6.25 9.33
N SER A 947 -21.91 5.06 9.37
CA SER A 947 -22.73 4.50 8.30
C SER A 947 -24.16 5.05 8.42
N THR A 948 -24.62 5.76 7.39
CA THR A 948 -25.98 6.28 7.28
C THR A 948 -26.91 5.24 6.64
N GLY A 949 -27.98 4.87 7.35
CA GLY A 949 -29.19 4.30 6.76
C GLY A 949 -29.53 2.87 7.20
N LYS A 950 -30.27 2.73 8.32
CA LYS A 950 -31.07 1.52 8.59
C LYS A 950 -32.42 1.66 7.89
N ALA A 951 -32.62 0.96 6.78
CA ALA A 951 -33.97 0.75 6.25
C ALA A 951 -34.65 -0.37 7.04
N PRO A 952 -35.95 -0.26 7.41
CA PRO A 952 -36.67 -1.35 8.03
C PRO A 952 -36.82 -2.50 7.01
N LEU A 953 -36.30 -3.66 7.38
CA LEU A 953 -36.57 -4.91 6.66
C LEU A 953 -38.02 -5.31 6.99
N GLY A 954 -38.79 -5.78 6.01
CA GLY A 954 -40.16 -6.31 6.22
C GLY A 954 -40.18 -7.57 7.09
N ASP A 955 -41.08 -8.53 6.83
CA ASP A 955 -41.05 -9.83 7.54
C ASP A 955 -39.66 -10.49 7.36
N PRO A 956 -38.86 -10.64 8.44
CA PRO A 956 -37.49 -11.14 8.34
C PRO A 956 -37.41 -12.52 7.70
N TRP A 957 -38.40 -13.39 7.94
CA TRP A 957 -38.39 -14.76 7.41
C TRP A 957 -38.57 -14.79 5.89
N LEU A 958 -39.43 -13.93 5.35
CA LEU A 958 -39.60 -13.77 3.90
C LEU A 958 -38.33 -13.22 3.24
N VAL A 959 -37.63 -12.30 3.91
CA VAL A 959 -36.36 -11.77 3.43
C VAL A 959 -35.28 -12.86 3.41
N LEU A 960 -35.19 -13.71 4.45
CA LEU A 960 -34.27 -14.85 4.46
C LEU A 960 -34.57 -15.86 3.33
N ALA A 961 -35.85 -16.10 3.01
CA ALA A 961 -36.28 -16.97 1.92
C ALA A 961 -35.99 -16.38 0.51
N GLY A 962 -35.83 -15.05 0.43
CA GLY A 962 -35.62 -14.30 -0.80
C GLY A 962 -34.34 -14.65 -1.55
N ARG A 963 -34.24 -14.17 -2.81
CA ARG A 963 -33.03 -14.32 -3.63
C ARG A 963 -32.03 -13.17 -3.49
N ASP A 964 -32.44 -12.06 -2.90
CA ASP A 964 -31.56 -10.92 -2.61
C ASP A 964 -30.63 -11.26 -1.45
N THR A 965 -29.39 -11.64 -1.77
CA THR A 965 -28.38 -12.01 -0.78
C THR A 965 -28.02 -10.82 0.10
N THR A 966 -27.97 -9.59 -0.42
CA THR A 966 -27.64 -8.38 0.35
C THR A 966 -28.73 -8.04 1.36
N ALA A 967 -30.01 -8.16 0.99
CA ALA A 967 -31.11 -8.02 1.95
C ALA A 967 -31.12 -9.16 2.98
N ALA A 968 -30.86 -10.40 2.56
CA ALA A 968 -30.80 -11.55 3.44
C ALA A 968 -29.67 -11.43 4.46
N THR A 969 -28.44 -11.09 4.06
CA THR A 969 -27.30 -10.93 4.98
C THR A 969 -27.54 -9.78 5.98
N ARG A 970 -28.18 -8.68 5.55
CA ARG A 970 -28.62 -7.62 6.47
C ARG A 970 -29.70 -8.10 7.45
N ALA A 971 -30.64 -8.92 7.01
CA ALA A 971 -31.64 -9.53 7.88
C ALA A 971 -31.03 -10.51 8.89
N ILE A 972 -30.08 -11.34 8.47
CA ILE A 972 -29.32 -12.23 9.37
C ILE A 972 -28.59 -11.41 10.44
N ALA A 973 -27.89 -10.33 10.05
CA ALA A 973 -27.21 -9.46 10.99
C ALA A 973 -28.19 -8.76 11.95
N ALA A 974 -29.31 -8.24 11.44
CA ALA A 974 -30.33 -7.59 12.26
C ALA A 974 -30.98 -8.57 13.27
N LEU A 975 -31.26 -9.82 12.85
CA LEU A 975 -31.74 -10.86 13.76
C LEU A 975 -30.70 -11.17 14.83
N ALA A 976 -29.43 -11.33 14.44
CA ALA A 976 -28.34 -11.64 15.37
C ALA A 976 -28.09 -10.53 16.41
N ASP A 977 -28.34 -9.26 16.06
CA ASP A 977 -28.24 -8.12 16.96
C ASP A 977 -29.46 -7.98 17.91
N ALA A 978 -30.54 -8.74 17.69
CA ALA A 978 -31.78 -8.68 18.46
C ALA A 978 -32.29 -10.07 18.92
N PRO A 979 -31.48 -10.83 19.70
CA PRO A 979 -31.74 -12.23 20.03
C PRO A 979 -33.09 -12.47 20.74
N ASP A 980 -33.51 -11.56 21.62
CA ASP A 980 -34.76 -11.69 22.39
C ASP A 980 -36.01 -11.76 21.49
N THR A 981 -35.97 -11.10 20.34
CA THR A 981 -37.05 -11.13 19.34
C THR A 981 -36.83 -12.21 18.28
N ALA A 982 -35.57 -12.48 17.92
CA ALA A 982 -35.21 -13.39 16.85
C ALA A 982 -35.36 -14.87 17.26
N ILE A 983 -34.96 -15.25 18.47
CA ILE A 983 -34.98 -16.64 18.92
C ILE A 983 -36.40 -17.22 18.97
N PRO A 984 -37.43 -16.52 19.51
CA PRO A 984 -38.81 -17.00 19.45
C PRO A 984 -39.32 -17.19 18.01
N LEU A 985 -39.03 -16.22 17.12
CA LEU A 985 -39.41 -16.30 15.70
C LEU A 985 -38.77 -17.51 15.02
N LEU A 986 -37.46 -17.68 15.18
CA LEU A 986 -36.70 -18.77 14.55
C LEU A 986 -37.11 -20.13 15.12
N ARG A 987 -37.41 -20.23 16.41
CA ARG A 987 -37.94 -21.44 17.04
C ARG A 987 -39.28 -21.87 16.43
N THR A 988 -40.17 -20.92 16.12
CA THR A 988 -41.45 -21.24 15.46
C THR A 988 -41.28 -21.67 14.00
N LYS A 989 -40.25 -21.15 13.31
CA LYS A 989 -40.06 -21.37 11.87
C LYS A 989 -39.13 -22.54 11.53
N LEU A 990 -38.16 -22.87 12.40
CA LEU A 990 -37.19 -23.95 12.22
C LEU A 990 -37.70 -25.25 12.86
N THR A 991 -38.73 -25.85 12.28
CA THR A 991 -39.29 -27.12 12.78
C THR A 991 -38.66 -28.33 12.09
N PRO A 992 -38.21 -29.36 12.84
CA PRO A 992 -37.72 -30.60 12.26
C PRO A 992 -38.76 -31.29 11.38
N PRO A 993 -38.39 -31.77 10.17
CA PRO A 993 -39.31 -32.54 9.36
C PRO A 993 -39.67 -33.84 10.10
N PRO A 994 -40.96 -34.25 10.11
CA PRO A 994 -41.35 -35.47 10.80
C PRO A 994 -40.70 -36.70 10.15
N ALA A 995 -40.45 -37.76 10.90
CA ALA A 995 -40.01 -39.02 10.29
C ALA A 995 -41.13 -39.65 9.44
N ALA A 996 -40.77 -40.39 8.39
CA ALA A 996 -41.70 -41.22 7.63
C ALA A 996 -41.10 -42.62 7.45
N LYS A 997 -41.93 -43.66 7.57
CA LYS A 997 -41.50 -45.03 7.23
C LYS A 997 -41.35 -45.14 5.71
N PRO A 998 -40.36 -45.89 5.18
CA PRO A 998 -40.18 -46.06 3.74
C PRO A 998 -41.43 -46.58 3.00
N GLU A 999 -42.24 -47.39 3.67
CA GLU A 999 -43.52 -47.89 3.16
C GLU A 999 -44.55 -46.78 2.93
N GLN A 1000 -44.63 -45.80 3.84
CA GLN A 1000 -45.54 -44.66 3.71
C GLN A 1000 -45.10 -43.74 2.58
N VAL A 1001 -43.79 -43.51 2.42
CA VAL A 1001 -43.24 -42.73 1.30
C VAL A 1001 -43.56 -43.40 -0.03
N ARG A 1002 -43.41 -44.73 -0.12
CA ARG A 1002 -43.81 -45.50 -1.31
C ARG A 1002 -45.31 -45.39 -1.60
N GLN A 1003 -46.15 -45.46 -0.57
CA GLN A 1003 -47.59 -45.30 -0.73
C GLN A 1003 -47.95 -43.89 -1.25
N TRP A 1004 -47.41 -42.83 -0.65
CA TRP A 1004 -47.65 -41.47 -1.14
C TRP A 1004 -47.14 -41.24 -2.55
N LEU A 1005 -46.01 -41.84 -2.93
CA LEU A 1005 -45.51 -41.77 -4.31
C LEU A 1005 -46.45 -42.46 -5.31
N ALA A 1006 -47.07 -43.57 -4.93
CA ALA A 1006 -48.09 -44.22 -5.76
C ALA A 1006 -49.37 -43.37 -5.83
N ASP A 1007 -49.81 -42.81 -4.70
CA ASP A 1007 -51.01 -42.00 -4.58
C ASP A 1007 -50.92 -40.66 -5.36
N LEU A 1008 -49.72 -40.19 -5.73
CA LEU A 1008 -49.55 -39.04 -6.62
C LEU A 1008 -50.16 -39.26 -8.02
N GLY A 1009 -50.33 -40.52 -8.43
CA GLY A 1009 -50.95 -40.95 -9.69
C GLY A 1009 -52.38 -41.48 -9.53
N ALA A 1010 -52.95 -41.52 -8.31
CA ALA A 1010 -54.30 -42.01 -8.09
C ALA A 1010 -55.35 -41.10 -8.76
N ASP A 1011 -56.48 -41.66 -9.21
CA ASP A 1011 -57.58 -40.88 -9.82
C ASP A 1011 -58.34 -40.01 -8.80
N ASP A 1012 -58.30 -40.37 -7.52
CA ASP A 1012 -58.88 -39.60 -6.42
C ASP A 1012 -58.07 -38.32 -6.12
N PHE A 1013 -58.73 -37.17 -6.25
CA PHE A 1013 -58.15 -35.88 -5.94
C PHE A 1013 -57.71 -35.76 -4.48
N LYS A 1014 -58.46 -36.33 -3.53
CA LYS A 1014 -58.17 -36.19 -2.10
C LYS A 1014 -56.94 -37.00 -1.69
N ALA A 1015 -56.81 -38.23 -2.19
CA ALA A 1015 -55.60 -39.05 -2.03
C ALA A 1015 -54.36 -38.35 -2.59
N ARG A 1016 -54.45 -37.78 -3.80
CA ARG A 1016 -53.35 -37.03 -4.44
C ARG A 1016 -52.92 -35.79 -3.66
N GLU A 1017 -53.88 -34.96 -3.24
CA GLU A 1017 -53.62 -33.77 -2.42
C GLU A 1017 -52.96 -34.15 -1.09
N THR A 1018 -53.46 -35.20 -0.45
CA THR A 1018 -52.90 -35.71 0.81
C THR A 1018 -51.47 -36.20 0.61
N ALA A 1019 -51.20 -36.99 -0.43
CA ALA A 1019 -49.87 -37.47 -0.77
C ALA A 1019 -48.88 -36.32 -1.08
N SER A 1020 -49.31 -35.33 -1.87
CA SER A 1020 -48.53 -34.14 -2.18
C SER A 1020 -48.20 -33.33 -0.91
N ARG A 1021 -49.17 -33.19 0.00
CA ARG A 1021 -49.00 -32.50 1.29
C ARG A 1021 -48.03 -33.25 2.21
N GLU A 1022 -48.20 -34.56 2.38
CA GLU A 1022 -47.34 -35.37 3.25
C GLU A 1022 -45.91 -35.45 2.72
N LEU A 1023 -45.71 -35.61 1.40
CA LEU A 1023 -44.38 -35.54 0.78
C LEU A 1023 -43.74 -34.16 0.93
N SER A 1024 -44.52 -33.09 0.84
CA SER A 1024 -44.02 -31.72 1.07
C SER A 1024 -43.60 -31.49 2.53
N LEU A 1025 -44.36 -32.01 3.50
CA LEU A 1025 -44.06 -31.93 4.94
C LEU A 1025 -42.75 -32.64 5.31
N ARG A 1026 -42.37 -33.70 4.59
CA ARG A 1026 -41.11 -34.44 4.80
C ARG A 1026 -39.89 -33.76 4.18
N GLY A 1027 -40.11 -32.73 3.36
CA GLY A 1027 -39.06 -31.84 2.91
C GLY A 1027 -37.97 -32.56 2.12
N ASP A 1028 -36.71 -32.30 2.48
CA ASP A 1028 -35.56 -32.81 1.76
C ASP A 1028 -35.25 -34.29 2.02
N LEU A 1029 -35.85 -34.91 3.04
CA LEU A 1029 -35.66 -36.32 3.37
C LEU A 1029 -36.16 -37.26 2.26
N VAL A 1030 -37.21 -36.86 1.55
CA VAL A 1030 -37.82 -37.67 0.48
C VAL A 1030 -37.27 -37.34 -0.91
N LEU A 1031 -36.35 -36.36 -1.05
CA LEU A 1031 -35.77 -35.99 -2.35
C LEU A 1031 -35.09 -37.15 -3.10
N PRO A 1032 -34.34 -38.07 -2.46
CA PRO A 1032 -33.76 -39.21 -3.16
C PRO A 1032 -34.83 -40.12 -3.77
N ASP A 1033 -35.90 -40.38 -3.02
CA ASP A 1033 -37.01 -41.23 -3.47
C ASP A 1033 -37.84 -40.53 -4.55
N LEU A 1034 -38.08 -39.22 -4.44
CA LEU A 1034 -38.73 -38.42 -5.48
C LEU A 1034 -37.93 -38.42 -6.79
N ARG A 1035 -36.60 -38.28 -6.73
CA ARG A 1035 -35.73 -38.35 -7.92
C ARG A 1035 -35.72 -39.74 -8.55
N ARG A 1036 -35.72 -40.79 -7.73
CA ARG A 1036 -35.83 -42.18 -8.21
C ARG A 1036 -37.19 -42.42 -8.87
N ALA A 1037 -38.27 -41.93 -8.26
CA ALA A 1037 -39.61 -42.00 -8.83
C ALA A 1037 -39.73 -41.22 -10.15
N LEU A 1038 -39.11 -40.03 -10.23
CA LEU A 1038 -39.08 -39.23 -11.47
C LEU A 1038 -38.37 -39.95 -12.62
N ALA A 1039 -37.25 -40.63 -12.32
CA ALA A 1039 -36.51 -41.42 -13.31
C ALA A 1039 -37.35 -42.58 -13.89
N ASN A 1040 -38.29 -43.10 -13.10
CA ASN A 1040 -39.14 -44.24 -13.45
C ASN A 1040 -40.58 -43.83 -13.84
N ALA A 1041 -40.87 -42.53 -13.95
CA ALA A 1041 -42.24 -42.05 -14.20
C ALA A 1041 -42.57 -42.09 -15.70
N GLU A 1042 -43.50 -42.98 -16.08
CA GLU A 1042 -43.99 -43.10 -17.46
C GLU A 1042 -45.17 -42.15 -17.76
N VAL A 1043 -45.94 -41.78 -16.74
CA VAL A 1043 -47.11 -40.88 -16.87
C VAL A 1043 -46.67 -39.41 -16.79
N ALA A 1044 -46.97 -38.63 -17.83
CA ALA A 1044 -46.55 -37.23 -17.96
C ALA A 1044 -47.06 -36.32 -16.81
N GLU A 1045 -48.28 -36.55 -16.33
CA GLU A 1045 -48.85 -35.78 -15.23
C GLU A 1045 -48.13 -36.03 -13.89
N VAL A 1046 -47.84 -37.31 -13.60
CA VAL A 1046 -47.07 -37.71 -12.41
C VAL A 1046 -45.65 -37.13 -12.48
N ARG A 1047 -45.02 -37.18 -13.66
CA ARG A 1047 -43.72 -36.58 -13.92
C ARG A 1047 -43.71 -35.08 -13.62
N SER A 1048 -44.67 -34.32 -14.15
CA SER A 1048 -44.80 -32.87 -13.90
C SER A 1048 -45.02 -32.54 -12.42
N ARG A 1049 -45.76 -33.37 -11.68
CA ARG A 1049 -45.96 -33.20 -10.23
C ARG A 1049 -44.69 -33.48 -9.44
N LEU A 1050 -43.99 -34.56 -9.77
CA LEU A 1050 -42.69 -34.88 -9.18
C LEU A 1050 -41.66 -33.78 -9.46
N GLU A 1051 -41.59 -33.26 -10.68
CA GLU A 1051 -40.72 -32.12 -11.03
C GLU A 1051 -41.06 -30.87 -10.22
N ARG A 1052 -42.35 -30.55 -10.05
CA ARG A 1052 -42.80 -29.42 -9.20
C ARG A 1052 -42.40 -29.61 -7.73
N LEU A 1053 -42.60 -30.80 -7.18
CA LEU A 1053 -42.21 -31.13 -5.80
C LEU A 1053 -40.69 -31.07 -5.62
N ILE A 1054 -39.93 -31.67 -6.53
CA ILE A 1054 -38.46 -31.64 -6.52
C ILE A 1054 -37.94 -30.20 -6.64
N ASN A 1055 -38.55 -29.35 -7.47
CA ASN A 1055 -38.17 -27.94 -7.59
C ASN A 1055 -38.52 -27.14 -6.33
N ARG A 1056 -39.66 -27.42 -5.69
CA ARG A 1056 -40.06 -26.78 -4.41
C ARG A 1056 -39.21 -27.22 -3.24
N LEU A 1057 -38.71 -28.45 -3.23
CA LEU A 1057 -37.91 -29.01 -2.12
C LEU A 1057 -36.40 -28.97 -2.40
N GLY A 1058 -36.02 -28.66 -3.64
CA GLY A 1058 -34.66 -28.74 -4.14
C GLY A 1058 -33.70 -27.71 -3.53
N ALA A 1059 -32.44 -27.78 -3.94
CA ALA A 1059 -31.36 -26.94 -3.41
C ALA A 1059 -31.61 -25.42 -3.51
N GLN A 1060 -32.45 -25.00 -4.46
CA GLN A 1060 -32.77 -23.59 -4.73
C GLN A 1060 -34.14 -23.16 -4.19
N SER A 1061 -34.76 -23.94 -3.29
CA SER A 1061 -36.06 -23.56 -2.74
C SER A 1061 -35.97 -22.38 -1.75
N PRO A 1062 -37.01 -21.52 -1.68
CA PRO A 1062 -37.10 -20.47 -0.68
C PRO A 1062 -37.02 -21.00 0.75
N ASP A 1063 -37.70 -22.11 1.03
CA ASP A 1063 -37.75 -22.71 2.37
C ASP A 1063 -36.38 -23.21 2.82
N ARG A 1064 -35.63 -23.84 1.92
CA ARG A 1064 -34.27 -24.30 2.21
C ARG A 1064 -33.31 -23.13 2.45
N ARG A 1065 -33.41 -22.04 1.68
CA ARG A 1065 -32.62 -20.82 1.92
C ARG A 1065 -32.93 -20.20 3.28
N ALA A 1066 -34.21 -20.10 3.63
CA ALA A 1066 -34.65 -19.55 4.91
C ALA A 1066 -34.12 -20.38 6.08
N VAL A 1067 -34.14 -21.72 5.99
CA VAL A 1067 -33.58 -22.62 7.01
C VAL A 1067 -32.08 -22.39 7.17
N ILE A 1068 -31.31 -22.42 6.08
CA ILE A 1068 -29.85 -22.24 6.09
C ILE A 1068 -29.47 -20.88 6.71
N ARG A 1069 -30.14 -19.81 6.29
CA ARG A 1069 -29.89 -18.43 6.75
C ARG A 1069 -30.42 -18.16 8.16
N GLY A 1070 -31.50 -18.82 8.56
CA GLY A 1070 -32.02 -18.78 9.94
C GLY A 1070 -31.07 -19.44 10.93
N ILE A 1071 -30.48 -20.57 10.56
CA ILE A 1071 -29.42 -21.23 11.35
C ILE A 1071 -28.18 -20.32 11.42
N GLU A 1072 -27.83 -19.63 10.34
CA GLU A 1072 -26.75 -18.63 10.34
C GLU A 1072 -27.00 -17.51 11.34
N ALA A 1073 -28.25 -17.01 11.41
CA ALA A 1073 -28.61 -15.96 12.35
C ALA A 1073 -28.45 -16.43 13.80
N LEU A 1074 -28.89 -17.65 14.12
CA LEU A 1074 -28.65 -18.27 15.43
C LEU A 1074 -27.15 -18.41 15.71
N GLU A 1075 -26.38 -18.84 14.72
CA GLU A 1075 -24.94 -19.01 14.85
C GLU A 1075 -24.23 -17.69 15.16
N ARG A 1076 -24.58 -16.61 14.46
CA ARG A 1076 -24.00 -15.26 14.69
C ARG A 1076 -24.35 -14.66 16.05
N MET A 1077 -25.38 -15.16 16.74
CA MET A 1077 -25.67 -14.79 18.13
C MET A 1077 -24.72 -15.46 19.14
N GLY A 1078 -23.77 -16.26 18.67
CA GLY A 1078 -22.99 -17.32 19.32
C GLY A 1078 -22.67 -17.26 20.82
N THR A 1079 -22.58 -16.09 21.46
CA THR A 1079 -22.43 -15.96 22.91
C THR A 1079 -23.75 -16.06 23.69
N ASN A 1080 -24.90 -16.07 23.02
CA ASN A 1080 -26.23 -16.15 23.64
C ASN A 1080 -26.57 -17.63 24.00
N PRO A 1081 -26.81 -17.94 25.29
CA PRO A 1081 -27.09 -19.31 25.74
C PRO A 1081 -28.34 -19.94 25.14
N ASP A 1082 -29.38 -19.16 24.87
CA ASP A 1082 -30.65 -19.65 24.34
C ASP A 1082 -30.55 -19.98 22.85
N SER A 1083 -29.74 -19.22 22.10
CA SER A 1083 -29.40 -19.56 20.72
C SER A 1083 -28.62 -20.87 20.65
N GLN A 1084 -27.59 -21.05 21.50
CA GLN A 1084 -26.83 -22.30 21.57
C GLN A 1084 -27.71 -23.49 21.95
N ARG A 1085 -28.65 -23.30 22.89
CA ARG A 1085 -29.62 -24.33 23.28
C ARG A 1085 -30.52 -24.72 22.11
N LEU A 1086 -31.07 -23.73 21.39
CA LEU A 1086 -31.89 -23.99 20.22
C LEU A 1086 -31.10 -24.71 19.12
N LEU A 1087 -29.86 -24.30 18.83
CA LEU A 1087 -29.01 -25.00 17.86
C LEU A 1087 -28.72 -26.46 18.27
N ARG A 1088 -28.55 -26.73 19.56
CA ARG A 1088 -28.41 -28.09 20.09
C ARG A 1088 -29.68 -28.92 19.88
N GLU A 1089 -30.84 -28.37 20.19
CA GLU A 1089 -32.14 -29.02 19.95
C GLU A 1089 -32.35 -29.33 18.45
N LEU A 1090 -32.05 -28.36 17.58
CA LEU A 1090 -32.16 -28.54 16.12
C LEU A 1090 -31.13 -29.53 15.57
N ALA A 1091 -29.98 -29.69 16.23
CA ALA A 1091 -28.95 -30.66 15.86
C ALA A 1091 -29.40 -32.13 16.09
N GLU A 1092 -30.44 -32.38 16.89
CA GLU A 1092 -31.04 -33.71 17.08
C GLU A 1092 -31.92 -34.16 15.91
N ALA A 1093 -32.28 -33.24 15.00
CA ALA A 1093 -33.04 -33.58 13.79
C ALA A 1093 -32.30 -34.63 12.93
N PRO A 1094 -32.98 -35.34 12.00
CA PRO A 1094 -32.34 -36.35 11.14
C PRO A 1094 -31.11 -35.82 10.39
N ALA A 1095 -30.04 -36.61 10.34
CA ALA A 1095 -28.76 -36.24 9.71
C ALA A 1095 -28.84 -36.08 8.20
N GLU A 1096 -29.86 -36.64 7.58
CA GLU A 1096 -30.13 -36.49 6.16
C GLU A 1096 -30.86 -35.16 5.85
N SER A 1097 -31.47 -34.50 6.85
CA SER A 1097 -32.16 -33.22 6.68
C SER A 1097 -31.20 -32.03 6.62
N VAL A 1098 -31.51 -31.01 5.81
CA VAL A 1098 -30.74 -29.76 5.74
C VAL A 1098 -30.68 -29.08 7.11
N LEU A 1099 -31.83 -28.98 7.80
CA LEU A 1099 -31.92 -28.39 9.14
C LEU A 1099 -30.95 -29.09 10.10
N GLY A 1100 -31.02 -30.43 10.18
CA GLY A 1100 -30.18 -31.20 11.07
C GLY A 1100 -28.69 -31.21 10.69
N ARG A 1101 -28.34 -31.13 9.40
CA ARG A 1101 -26.94 -31.01 8.97
C ARG A 1101 -26.36 -29.65 9.35
N GLU A 1102 -27.04 -28.58 8.96
CA GLU A 1102 -26.59 -27.21 9.16
C GLU A 1102 -26.56 -26.85 10.65
N ALA A 1103 -27.57 -27.25 11.43
CA ALA A 1103 -27.60 -27.02 12.88
C ALA A 1103 -26.46 -27.76 13.59
N ARG A 1104 -26.15 -29.01 13.21
CA ARG A 1104 -24.98 -29.73 13.74
C ARG A 1104 -23.66 -29.10 13.35
N ALA A 1105 -23.56 -28.51 12.16
CA ALA A 1105 -22.36 -27.81 11.72
C ALA A 1105 -22.17 -26.50 12.50
N ALA A 1106 -23.22 -25.68 12.59
CA ALA A 1106 -23.24 -24.44 13.37
C ALA A 1106 -22.98 -24.67 14.86
N TYR A 1107 -23.63 -25.68 15.46
CA TYR A 1107 -23.40 -26.04 16.86
C TYR A 1107 -21.95 -26.49 17.08
N ARG A 1108 -21.39 -27.31 16.18
CA ARG A 1108 -19.97 -27.70 16.25
C ARG A 1108 -19.02 -26.51 16.15
N ARG A 1109 -19.33 -25.49 15.35
CA ARG A 1109 -18.53 -24.26 15.26
C ARG A 1109 -18.56 -23.44 16.55
N LEU A 1110 -19.73 -23.34 17.19
CA LEU A 1110 -19.88 -22.61 18.45
C LEU A 1110 -19.34 -23.35 19.67
N THR A 1111 -19.42 -24.68 19.68
CA THR A 1111 -18.98 -25.52 20.81
C THR A 1111 -17.68 -26.25 20.57
N ALA A 1112 -17.03 -26.01 19.43
CA ALA A 1112 -15.61 -26.33 19.30
C ALA A 1112 -14.94 -25.70 20.51
N PRO A 1113 -14.24 -26.48 21.36
CA PRO A 1113 -13.68 -25.94 22.58
C PRO A 1113 -12.85 -24.72 22.21
N SER A 1114 -13.16 -23.56 22.81
CA SER A 1114 -12.13 -22.53 22.96
C SER A 1114 -10.94 -23.26 23.53
N PRO A 1115 -9.80 -23.31 22.81
CA PRO A 1115 -8.68 -24.14 23.20
C PRO A 1115 -8.27 -23.70 24.60
N GLN A 1116 -8.57 -24.56 25.58
CA GLN A 1116 -8.11 -24.43 26.96
C GLN A 1116 -6.63 -24.77 27.03
#